data_AF-A0A1H0HZN0-F1
#
_entry.id   AF-A0A1H0HZN0-F1
#
_cell.length_a   1.000
_cell.length_b   1.000
_cell.length_c   1.000
_cell.angle_alpha   90.00
_cell.angle_beta   90.00
_cell.angle_gamma   90.00
#
_symmetry.space_group_name_H-M   'P 1'
#
loop_
_entity.id
_entity.type
_entity.pdbx_description
1 polymer ?
#
loop_
_entity_poly.entity_id
_entity_poly.type
_entity_poly.pdbx_seq_one_letter_code
_entity_poly.pdbx_strand_id
1 'polypeptide(L)'
;MRVRPLLAAALAVATTVALVPAANSVTVDPAAPPGEGVDVRRATDVTPTGEQLAAANRLATQAGSGTRVTWDPRFGTPRTIRRDGGWLTGPATGAAAVIARSFVDSHRAAFGLGSAEVAGLAVVREHELAGTGTRLVTFAQTFEGVRAARGGHLVVAVTADGRVLSYAGATARGGELRGDYRLSSAQALQGVAAALAPGVAFTATSAGERAGFQTFVKGPFAAESYVQRAAFPTADGARPAYRVLFVKALDAAWDTMVDAETGAVLYRANLVAHESEGTVYENHPGAARGGNPVIKPFGPTPQSPAGWVDPTGLAGLPGPTTFGNNANTYANYSNFLVPADQGPRPVSPTSQFNYAYAANWARTNGAIVPPSYALDLDPAATNLFFHHNRIHDEFAELGFTESAGNFQVNNNGNGGQGGDPIIGLVHAGAASGGAPTYTGRDNAYMLTLPDGIPPWSGMFLWEPINDAFEGPYTDGNFDASVIEHEYAHGLSNRYVSGEDNSLNAHQSGSMGEGWGDWYALNYLYGKGLASKAVVGEYATGNGERGIRNWDYDRNPTTFGDIGYDLGGPEVHSDGEIWTTILWDVRKSLVAKFGEAQGGEMTARIVTDAMPLSPPDPSFVDMRDAMRTALDNRYHSRSDYDTVVDLVFGAFAQRGLGVGAATDGGEDTDPVPSFTHLDPARNGTLTGTVVNAATGSPVVGAKIVLGRFEARVTPLRTTSATGAFSAPVTAGRYPVTISAPGFGTQTFDDVAVGAGAITARKFTLSPNLASTAMGATVVDSTTPGAENLLDDTAGSTWKSAPRTGKATVKLAKTAPVSAIQVSAFTTSRFEALRGFTLQTSTDGVNWKTVRTESAAFGYQAPRPTAPDLNYRTFTFDKPVQAQYIRFWTDSAQGETKTVVQTAEVQVFSGKVKGIDPLPPLPPDEPVTDTGTIVAANPSTGTAPTGVTATALTTACGVPAAPAQGADGWVTEVPASFGDGAHNVEVKGDSPAPYDLDLYFYDAACQPTGSAASSSADESGTLPSGTRYVLTQLWLGAAVPITLTATDTQ
;
A
#
# COMPACT_ATOMS: atom_id res chain seq x y z
N MET A 1 36.77 -42.82 45.60
CA MET A 1 37.73 -43.17 44.52
C MET A 1 37.77 -41.97 43.57
N ARG A 2 38.83 -41.14 43.53
CA ARG A 2 39.98 -41.24 42.59
C ARG A 2 39.50 -41.74 41.22
N VAL A 3 39.64 -40.99 40.12
CA VAL A 3 40.89 -40.80 39.36
C VAL A 3 40.75 -39.60 38.37
N ARG A 4 41.83 -38.79 38.23
CA ARG A 4 42.10 -37.72 37.21
C ARG A 4 42.72 -38.37 35.92
N PRO A 5 43.51 -37.74 35.01
CA PRO A 5 43.75 -36.34 34.54
C PRO A 5 43.86 -36.24 32.97
N LEU A 6 44.11 -35.05 32.38
CA LEU A 6 45.30 -34.62 31.58
C LEU A 6 44.75 -33.81 30.36
N LEU A 7 45.36 -32.82 29.69
CA LEU A 7 46.71 -32.25 29.48
C LEU A 7 46.53 -30.70 29.29
N ALA A 8 47.36 -29.76 29.74
CA ALA A 8 48.79 -29.46 29.46
C ALA A 8 49.08 -28.99 28.01
N ALA A 9 49.36 -27.69 27.84
CA ALA A 9 50.11 -27.14 26.71
C ALA A 9 51.03 -26.00 27.20
N ALA A 10 52.27 -26.01 26.70
CA ALA A 10 53.38 -25.17 27.13
C ALA A 10 53.98 -24.39 25.95
N LEU A 11 54.46 -23.19 26.28
CA LEU A 11 55.62 -22.44 25.75
C LEU A 11 55.64 -21.93 24.29
N ALA A 12 55.80 -20.61 24.15
CA ALA A 12 56.85 -20.00 23.32
C ALA A 12 57.16 -18.57 23.77
N VAL A 13 58.45 -18.23 23.74
CA VAL A 13 59.14 -17.04 24.26
C VAL A 13 59.34 -16.02 23.15
N ALA A 14 59.29 -14.71 23.44
CA ALA A 14 60.08 -13.69 22.73
C ALA A 14 60.20 -12.35 23.50
N THR A 15 61.38 -12.17 24.11
CA THR A 15 62.20 -10.94 24.19
C THR A 15 61.55 -9.56 24.32
N THR A 16 61.79 -8.98 25.50
CA THR A 16 61.79 -7.55 25.82
C THR A 16 62.91 -6.77 25.12
N VAL A 17 62.57 -5.74 24.35
CA VAL A 17 63.46 -4.61 24.07
C VAL A 17 62.87 -3.38 24.76
N ALA A 18 63.64 -2.80 25.68
CA ALA A 18 63.31 -1.56 26.34
C ALA A 18 63.48 -0.39 25.34
N LEU A 19 62.43 0.42 25.18
CA LEU A 19 62.52 1.77 24.66
C LEU A 19 61.91 2.71 25.71
N VAL A 20 62.74 3.67 26.12
CA VAL A 20 62.42 4.82 26.98
C VAL A 20 61.19 5.55 26.44
N PRO A 21 60.28 6.08 27.28
CA PRO A 21 59.11 6.80 26.78
C PRO A 21 59.56 8.10 26.10
N ALA A 22 59.27 8.21 24.81
CA ALA A 22 59.28 9.47 24.11
C ALA A 22 58.15 10.35 24.67
N ALA A 23 58.43 11.63 24.85
CA ALA A 23 57.41 12.63 25.15
C ALA A 23 56.35 12.59 24.05
N ASN A 24 55.10 12.28 24.41
CA ASN A 24 53.97 12.35 23.49
C ASN A 24 53.75 13.80 23.08
N SER A 25 54.26 14.16 21.90
CA SER A 25 53.78 15.31 21.15
C SER A 25 52.34 15.03 20.73
N VAL A 26 51.41 15.89 21.17
CA VAL A 26 50.04 15.92 20.65
C VAL A 26 50.12 16.26 19.16
N THR A 27 49.96 15.26 18.29
CA THR A 27 49.66 15.50 16.88
C THR A 27 48.24 16.05 16.79
N VAL A 28 48.15 17.34 16.50
CA VAL A 28 46.92 18.00 16.05
C VAL A 28 46.71 17.57 14.60
N ASP A 29 45.62 16.88 14.31
CA ASP A 29 45.22 16.59 12.93
C ASP A 29 45.06 17.90 12.14
N PRO A 30 45.41 17.95 10.84
CA PRO A 30 45.13 19.10 10.01
C PRO A 30 43.62 19.35 9.99
N ALA A 31 43.25 20.62 10.13
CA ALA A 31 41.90 21.15 10.34
C ALA A 31 40.76 20.30 9.73
N ALA A 32 39.92 19.73 10.60
CA ALA A 32 38.59 19.26 10.23
C ALA A 32 37.83 20.40 9.49
N PRO A 33 37.01 20.08 8.48
CA PRO A 33 36.26 21.08 7.73
C PRO A 33 35.50 22.04 8.67
N PRO A 34 35.41 23.34 8.34
CA PRO A 34 34.61 24.28 9.11
C PRO A 34 33.12 23.92 9.02
N GLY A 35 32.61 23.16 10.00
CA GLY A 35 31.20 22.79 10.08
C GLY A 35 30.90 21.65 11.04
N GLU A 36 31.82 20.69 11.20
CA GLU A 36 31.60 19.52 12.06
C GLU A 36 31.79 19.81 13.55
N GLY A 37 31.07 19.02 14.37
CA GLY A 37 31.22 18.98 15.82
C GLY A 37 32.59 18.41 16.21
N VAL A 38 33.42 19.22 16.87
CA VAL A 38 34.75 18.81 17.32
C VAL A 38 34.68 18.45 18.81
N ASP A 39 35.26 17.32 19.21
CA ASP A 39 35.58 17.02 20.61
C ASP A 39 36.83 16.14 20.64
N VAL A 40 37.97 16.72 21.00
CA VAL A 40 39.28 16.03 20.98
C VAL A 40 39.34 14.80 21.87
N ARG A 41 38.39 14.62 22.79
CA ARG A 41 38.32 13.46 23.70
C ARG A 41 37.66 12.24 23.07
N ARG A 42 36.98 12.37 21.92
CA ARG A 42 36.39 11.23 21.20
C ARG A 42 37.43 10.35 20.51
N ALA A 43 38.66 10.84 20.37
CA ALA A 43 39.75 10.11 19.73
C ALA A 43 40.35 9.00 20.61
N THR A 44 39.95 8.86 21.88
CA THR A 44 40.53 7.86 22.79
C THR A 44 39.52 7.43 23.86
N ASP A 45 39.22 6.14 23.92
CA ASP A 45 38.38 5.56 24.98
C ASP A 45 39.18 5.38 26.28
N VAL A 46 38.63 5.89 27.38
CA VAL A 46 39.17 5.79 28.73
C VAL A 46 38.41 4.71 29.50
N THR A 47 39.07 3.58 29.73
CA THR A 47 38.49 2.47 30.51
C THR A 47 38.52 2.77 32.02
N PRO A 48 37.48 2.40 32.79
CA PRO A 48 37.48 2.50 34.26
C PRO A 48 38.64 1.73 34.90
N THR A 49 39.23 2.27 35.97
CA THR A 49 40.27 1.55 36.73
C THR A 49 39.65 0.42 37.56
N GLY A 50 40.47 -0.58 37.94
CA GLY A 50 40.02 -1.66 38.82
C GLY A 50 39.47 -1.16 40.16
N GLU A 51 40.04 -0.07 40.69
CA GLU A 51 39.55 0.58 41.91
C GLU A 51 38.18 1.22 41.73
N GLN A 52 37.94 1.90 40.60
CA GLN A 52 36.65 2.51 40.26
C GLN A 52 35.56 1.45 40.08
N LEU A 53 35.87 0.36 39.38
CA LEU A 53 34.94 -0.77 39.21
C LEU A 53 34.59 -1.40 40.56
N ALA A 54 35.59 -1.64 41.42
CA ALA A 54 35.36 -2.19 42.75
C ALA A 54 34.53 -1.24 43.63
N ALA A 55 34.78 0.08 43.57
CA ALA A 55 34.03 1.08 44.30
C ALA A 55 32.58 1.22 43.81
N ALA A 56 32.36 1.22 42.50
CA ALA A 56 31.02 1.24 41.91
C ALA A 56 30.22 -0.02 42.25
N ASN A 57 30.86 -1.19 42.24
CA ASN A 57 30.22 -2.46 42.65
C ASN A 57 29.82 -2.46 44.13
N ARG A 58 30.66 -1.89 45.02
CA ARG A 58 30.29 -1.71 46.44
C ARG A 58 29.07 -0.80 46.60
N LEU A 59 29.06 0.33 45.92
CA LEU A 59 27.91 1.25 45.91
C LEU A 59 26.64 0.55 45.39
N ALA A 60 26.72 -0.17 44.27
CA ALA A 60 25.58 -0.88 43.71
C ALA A 60 25.04 -1.96 44.67
N THR A 61 25.93 -2.69 45.35
CA THR A 61 25.57 -3.69 46.35
C THR A 61 24.89 -3.06 47.57
N GLN A 62 25.40 -1.92 48.05
CA GLN A 62 24.83 -1.18 49.17
C GLN A 62 23.45 -0.57 48.85
N ALA A 63 23.25 -0.08 47.63
CA ALA A 63 21.96 0.45 47.17
C ALA A 63 20.89 -0.65 46.98
N GLY A 64 21.33 -1.88 46.69
CA GLY A 64 20.48 -3.07 46.57
C GLY A 64 20.24 -3.52 45.12
N SER A 65 19.50 -4.62 44.97
CA SER A 65 19.17 -5.22 43.67
C SER A 65 18.44 -4.22 42.76
N GLY A 66 18.73 -4.29 41.45
CA GLY A 66 18.20 -3.36 40.45
C GLY A 66 18.99 -2.06 40.30
N THR A 67 20.14 -1.92 40.95
CA THR A 67 21.04 -0.77 40.76
C THR A 67 21.85 -0.92 39.47
N ARG A 68 21.81 0.11 38.62
CA ARG A 68 22.48 0.16 37.31
C ARG A 68 23.52 1.29 37.31
N VAL A 69 24.70 0.98 36.79
CA VAL A 69 25.80 1.93 36.57
C VAL A 69 26.14 1.93 35.08
N THR A 70 26.16 3.09 34.46
CA THR A 70 26.72 3.30 33.11
C THR A 70 28.01 4.10 33.20
N TRP A 71 28.89 4.02 32.21
CA TRP A 71 30.21 4.62 32.24
C TRP A 71 30.37 5.67 31.13
N ASP A 72 31.12 6.75 31.40
CA ASP A 72 31.46 7.78 30.40
C ASP A 72 32.80 7.40 29.75
N PRO A 73 32.81 7.01 28.46
CA PRO A 73 34.02 6.54 27.80
C PRO A 73 35.10 7.62 27.65
N ARG A 74 34.78 8.90 27.86
CA ARG A 74 35.78 9.99 27.78
C ARG A 74 36.60 10.15 29.06
N PHE A 75 36.12 9.61 30.18
CA PHE A 75 36.71 9.82 31.51
C PHE A 75 36.88 8.54 32.32
N GLY A 76 36.28 7.43 31.90
CA GLY A 76 36.30 6.17 32.63
C GLY A 76 35.70 6.29 34.03
N THR A 77 34.69 7.15 34.21
CA THR A 77 33.94 7.38 35.46
C THR A 77 32.45 7.08 35.24
N PRO A 78 31.65 6.87 36.30
CA PRO A 78 30.22 6.64 36.14
C PRO A 78 29.53 7.81 35.43
N ARG A 79 28.74 7.48 34.41
CA ARG A 79 27.87 8.40 33.65
C ARG A 79 26.50 8.54 34.31
N THR A 80 25.88 7.42 34.70
CA THR A 80 24.66 7.40 35.51
C THR A 80 24.73 6.30 36.56
N ILE A 81 24.10 6.56 37.71
CA ILE A 81 23.84 5.57 38.75
C ILE A 81 22.40 5.74 39.20
N ARG A 82 21.60 4.69 39.10
CA ARG A 82 20.19 4.69 39.52
C ARG A 82 19.77 3.30 39.97
N ARG A 83 18.72 3.21 40.79
CA ARG A 83 18.09 1.94 41.16
C ARG A 83 16.66 1.88 40.64
N ASP A 84 16.31 0.79 39.96
CA ASP A 84 14.95 0.54 39.49
C ASP A 84 13.98 0.50 40.71
N GLY A 85 12.97 1.38 40.73
CA GLY A 85 11.99 1.47 41.81
C GLY A 85 12.58 1.82 43.19
N GLY A 86 13.78 2.44 43.23
CA GLY A 86 14.62 2.51 44.42
C GLY A 86 15.39 3.82 44.60
N TRP A 87 16.16 3.87 45.69
CA TRP A 87 17.02 4.98 46.11
C TRP A 87 18.43 4.43 46.31
N LEU A 88 19.45 5.25 46.09
CA LEU A 88 20.86 4.90 46.28
C LEU A 88 21.28 4.94 47.76
N THR A 89 20.57 5.71 48.60
CA THR A 89 20.85 5.83 50.05
C THR A 89 19.57 5.75 50.88
N GLY A 90 19.74 5.54 52.19
CA GLY A 90 18.68 5.80 53.18
C GLY A 90 18.43 7.30 53.42
N PRO A 91 17.40 7.65 54.23
CA PRO A 91 17.07 9.03 54.57
C PRO A 91 18.22 9.75 55.27
N ALA A 92 18.30 11.07 55.09
CA ALA A 92 19.26 11.92 55.77
C ALA A 92 18.64 13.30 56.08
N THR A 93 19.18 13.99 57.08
CA THR A 93 18.75 15.35 57.44
C THR A 93 19.81 16.37 57.03
N GLY A 94 19.38 17.53 56.53
CA GLY A 94 20.28 18.61 56.12
C GLY A 94 19.93 19.19 54.75
N ALA A 95 20.71 20.19 54.31
CA ALA A 95 20.53 20.78 52.99
C ALA A 95 20.87 19.78 51.88
N ALA A 96 20.09 19.79 50.79
CA ALA A 96 20.28 18.87 49.66
C ALA A 96 21.72 18.92 49.11
N ALA A 97 22.33 20.10 49.00
CA ALA A 97 23.72 20.24 48.57
C ALA A 97 24.74 19.58 49.50
N VAL A 98 24.49 19.54 50.81
CA VAL A 98 25.37 18.87 51.79
C VAL A 98 25.25 17.35 51.65
N ILE A 99 24.02 16.84 51.53
CA ILE A 99 23.73 15.41 51.33
C ILE A 99 24.36 14.95 50.00
N ALA A 100 24.14 15.70 48.92
CA ALA A 100 24.69 15.40 47.61
C ALA A 100 26.23 15.36 47.62
N ARG A 101 26.88 16.32 48.27
CA ARG A 101 28.35 16.34 48.39
C ARG A 101 28.87 15.20 49.26
N SER A 102 28.19 14.90 50.38
CA SER A 102 28.56 13.77 51.25
C SER A 102 28.43 12.42 50.54
N PHE A 103 27.41 12.26 49.69
CA PHE A 103 27.26 11.09 48.84
C PHE A 103 28.45 10.94 47.87
N VAL A 104 28.86 12.02 47.21
CA VAL A 104 30.03 12.01 46.32
C VAL A 104 31.32 11.72 47.10
N ASP A 105 31.51 12.32 48.28
CA ASP A 105 32.71 12.12 49.11
C ASP A 105 32.85 10.67 49.62
N SER A 106 31.73 10.07 50.04
CA SER A 106 31.68 8.69 50.53
C SER A 106 31.98 7.66 49.42
N HIS A 107 31.80 8.04 48.16
CA HIS A 107 32.01 7.18 46.98
C HIS A 107 33.07 7.76 46.03
N ARG A 108 33.98 8.60 46.54
CA ARG A 108 34.96 9.37 45.75
C ARG A 108 35.81 8.52 44.81
N ALA A 109 36.16 7.29 45.22
CA ALA A 109 36.91 6.34 44.42
C ALA A 109 36.16 5.89 43.17
N ALA A 110 34.82 5.77 43.21
CA ALA A 110 34.02 5.44 42.02
C ALA A 110 34.04 6.60 41.01
N PHE A 111 34.03 7.84 41.50
CA PHE A 111 34.04 9.05 40.67
C PHE A 111 35.45 9.52 40.27
N GLY A 112 36.50 8.85 40.76
CA GLY A 112 37.89 9.21 40.48
C GLY A 112 38.31 10.55 41.10
N LEU A 113 37.75 10.92 42.25
CA LEU A 113 38.02 12.19 42.94
C LEU A 113 38.73 11.98 44.28
N GLY A 114 39.58 12.94 44.65
CA GLY A 114 40.14 13.11 45.99
C GLY A 114 39.23 13.94 46.91
N SER A 115 39.48 13.89 48.22
CA SER A 115 38.69 14.63 49.22
C SER A 115 38.73 16.15 49.02
N ALA A 116 39.89 16.71 48.68
CA ALA A 116 40.05 18.13 48.37
C ALA A 116 39.25 18.55 47.12
N GLU A 117 39.17 17.68 46.12
CA GLU A 117 38.44 17.93 44.88
C GLU A 117 36.92 17.88 45.09
N VAL A 118 36.44 16.93 45.91
CA VAL A 118 35.03 16.88 46.31
C VAL A 118 34.65 18.10 47.15
N ALA A 119 35.53 18.56 48.04
CA ALA A 119 35.33 19.82 48.77
C ALA A 119 35.29 21.03 47.83
N GLY A 120 36.12 21.02 46.77
CA GLY A 120 36.23 22.08 45.76
C GLY A 120 35.14 22.07 44.68
N LEU A 121 34.21 21.11 44.67
CA LEU A 121 33.09 21.11 43.72
C LEU A 121 32.22 22.37 43.93
N ALA A 122 32.07 23.19 42.89
CA ALA A 122 31.23 24.38 42.95
C ALA A 122 29.76 24.01 42.69
N VAL A 123 28.84 24.48 43.54
CA VAL A 123 27.40 24.36 43.24
C VAL A 123 27.07 25.30 42.10
N VAL A 124 26.67 24.75 40.95
CA VAL A 124 26.26 25.53 39.77
C VAL A 124 24.78 25.86 39.84
N ARG A 125 23.98 24.89 40.28
CA ARG A 125 22.53 25.02 40.38
C ARG A 125 21.99 24.08 41.45
N GLU A 126 21.07 24.57 42.26
CA GLU A 126 20.18 23.76 43.08
C GLU A 126 18.76 24.07 42.64
N HIS A 127 18.03 23.07 42.14
CA HIS A 127 16.71 23.26 41.57
C HIS A 127 15.75 22.18 42.10
N GLU A 128 14.60 22.62 42.62
CA GLU A 128 13.55 21.71 43.06
C GLU A 128 12.63 21.35 41.87
N LEU A 129 12.41 20.06 41.67
CA LEU A 129 11.45 19.55 40.72
C LEU A 129 10.03 19.76 41.26
N ALA A 130 9.30 20.68 40.62
CA ALA A 130 7.96 21.09 41.02
C ALA A 130 7.04 19.89 41.29
N GLY A 131 6.37 19.91 42.45
CA GLY A 131 5.41 18.87 42.85
C GLY A 131 6.03 17.57 43.43
N THR A 132 7.35 17.41 43.42
CA THR A 132 8.00 16.18 43.91
C THR A 132 8.81 16.36 45.20
N GLY A 133 9.14 17.61 45.57
CA GLY A 133 10.05 17.92 46.68
C GLY A 133 11.50 17.43 46.47
N THR A 134 11.82 16.88 45.29
CA THR A 134 13.17 16.40 44.95
C THR A 134 14.01 17.55 44.43
N ARG A 135 15.21 17.74 45.00
CA ARG A 135 16.17 18.76 44.60
C ARG A 135 17.29 18.17 43.78
N LEU A 136 17.49 18.71 42.59
CA LEU A 136 18.63 18.44 41.73
C LEU A 136 19.77 19.37 42.11
N VAL A 137 20.85 18.80 42.65
CA VAL A 137 22.08 19.53 42.97
C VAL A 137 23.09 19.29 41.85
N THR A 138 23.39 20.32 41.08
CA THR A 138 24.40 20.29 40.01
C THR A 138 25.71 20.89 40.53
N PHE A 139 26.76 20.09 40.50
CA PHE A 139 28.13 20.49 40.79
C PHE A 139 28.97 20.61 39.52
N ALA A 140 29.94 21.52 39.53
CA ALA A 140 31.03 21.56 38.57
C ALA A 140 32.38 21.39 39.27
N GLN A 141 33.26 20.60 38.68
CA GLN A 141 34.66 20.51 39.07
C GLN A 141 35.35 21.85 38.85
N THR A 142 36.31 22.14 39.72
CA THR A 142 37.24 23.25 39.57
C THR A 142 38.65 22.69 39.51
N PHE A 143 39.47 23.25 38.62
CA PHE A 143 40.88 22.92 38.46
C PHE A 143 41.65 24.21 38.74
N GLU A 144 42.40 24.24 39.84
CA GLU A 144 43.10 25.44 40.34
C GLU A 144 42.18 26.69 40.44
N GLY A 145 40.95 26.48 40.92
CA GLY A 145 39.96 27.55 41.06
C GLY A 145 39.23 27.93 39.77
N VAL A 146 39.59 27.38 38.61
CA VAL A 146 38.88 27.59 37.35
C VAL A 146 37.81 26.52 37.14
N ARG A 147 36.58 26.95 36.84
CA ARG A 147 35.44 26.04 36.63
C ARG A 147 35.57 25.26 35.32
N ALA A 148 35.28 23.96 35.37
CA ALA A 148 35.22 23.11 34.20
C ALA A 148 34.01 23.44 33.30
N ALA A 149 34.21 23.38 31.97
CA ALA A 149 33.15 23.50 30.97
C ALA A 149 33.22 22.36 29.95
N ARG A 150 32.05 22.00 29.40
CA ARG A 150 31.88 20.89 28.44
C ARG A 150 32.50 19.56 28.91
N GLY A 151 32.43 19.30 30.21
CA GLY A 151 32.99 18.18 30.96
C GLY A 151 33.13 18.57 32.43
N GLY A 152 33.21 17.61 33.35
CA GLY A 152 33.39 17.86 34.79
C GLY A 152 32.17 18.39 35.53
N HIS A 153 30.95 18.11 35.05
CA HIS A 153 29.69 18.43 35.76
C HIS A 153 29.02 17.15 36.23
N LEU A 154 28.41 17.18 37.41
CA LEU A 154 27.65 16.06 37.96
C LEU A 154 26.40 16.56 38.68
N VAL A 155 25.35 15.75 38.64
CA VAL A 155 24.04 16.03 39.22
C VAL A 155 23.67 14.90 40.16
N VAL A 156 23.24 15.27 41.36
CA VAL A 156 22.69 14.35 42.36
C VAL A 156 21.26 14.77 42.66
N ALA A 157 20.31 13.85 42.51
CA ALA A 157 18.92 14.07 42.86
C ALA A 157 18.68 13.65 44.33
N VAL A 158 18.28 14.60 45.17
CA VAL A 158 18.03 14.38 46.60
C VAL A 158 16.54 14.57 46.90
N THR A 159 15.86 13.56 47.41
CA THR A 159 14.43 13.61 47.73
C THR A 159 14.15 14.50 48.95
N ALA A 160 12.88 14.85 49.17
CA ALA A 160 12.47 15.71 50.29
C ALA A 160 12.88 15.18 51.68
N ASP A 161 12.99 13.86 51.83
CA ASP A 161 13.45 13.18 53.05
C ASP A 161 14.96 12.85 53.03
N GLY A 162 15.71 13.47 52.13
CA GLY A 162 17.17 13.43 52.08
C GLY A 162 17.79 12.14 51.53
N ARG A 163 17.02 11.27 50.86
CA ARG A 163 17.58 10.14 50.13
C ARG A 163 18.19 10.59 48.81
N VAL A 164 19.28 9.96 48.38
CA VAL A 164 19.80 10.12 47.02
C VAL A 164 19.03 9.21 46.08
N LEU A 165 18.30 9.78 45.14
CA LEU A 165 17.53 9.06 44.12
C LEU A 165 18.41 8.58 42.97
N SER A 166 19.26 9.45 42.45
CA SER A 166 20.12 9.16 41.30
C SER A 166 21.34 10.07 41.22
N TYR A 167 22.34 9.61 40.49
CA TYR A 167 23.49 10.38 40.05
C TYR A 167 23.57 10.36 38.52
N ALA A 168 23.90 11.50 37.92
CA ALA A 168 24.24 11.60 36.50
C ALA A 168 25.38 12.62 36.31
N GLY A 169 26.45 12.28 35.59
CA GLY A 169 27.59 13.17 35.46
C GLY A 169 28.53 12.86 34.31
N ALA A 170 29.44 13.79 34.06
CA ALA A 170 30.59 13.68 33.17
C ALA A 170 31.85 14.02 33.97
N THR A 171 31.99 13.42 35.15
CA THR A 171 33.07 13.72 36.11
C THR A 171 34.39 13.26 35.51
N ALA A 172 35.34 14.17 35.37
CA ALA A 172 36.71 13.80 35.02
C ALA A 172 37.43 13.28 36.26
N ARG A 173 38.39 12.36 36.06
CA ARG A 173 39.31 11.97 37.13
C ARG A 173 40.05 13.21 37.64
N GLY A 174 40.46 13.16 38.91
CA GLY A 174 41.25 14.21 39.54
C GLY A 174 42.54 14.55 38.77
N GLY A 175 43.07 15.75 38.99
CA GLY A 175 44.27 16.23 38.29
C GLY A 175 44.45 17.75 38.34
N GLU A 176 45.59 18.22 37.85
CA GLU A 176 45.97 19.64 37.80
C GLU A 176 45.65 20.27 36.43
N LEU A 177 45.77 21.60 36.33
CA LEU A 177 45.77 22.26 35.02
C LEU A 177 47.08 21.92 34.30
N ARG A 178 46.96 21.46 33.05
CA ARG A 178 48.11 21.14 32.20
C ARG A 178 48.31 22.23 31.16
N GLY A 179 49.10 23.24 31.51
CA GLY A 179 49.46 24.39 30.68
C GLY A 179 49.09 25.73 31.33
N ASP A 180 49.20 26.82 30.57
CA ASP A 180 48.93 28.19 31.04
C ASP A 180 47.94 28.97 30.15
N TYR A 181 47.31 30.00 30.71
CA TYR A 181 46.52 30.97 29.93
C TYR A 181 47.44 32.02 29.28
N ARG A 182 48.02 31.71 28.11
CA ARG A 182 48.89 32.65 27.37
C ARG A 182 48.13 33.59 26.44
N LEU A 183 47.02 33.12 25.87
CA LEU A 183 46.14 33.94 25.04
C LEU A 183 45.22 34.80 25.91
N SER A 184 44.88 35.98 25.42
CA SER A 184 43.77 36.78 25.96
C SER A 184 42.43 36.31 25.40
N SER A 185 41.34 36.65 26.09
CA SER A 185 39.97 36.41 25.60
C SER A 185 39.74 36.99 24.19
N ALA A 186 40.34 38.15 23.90
CA ALA A 186 40.25 38.80 22.59
C ALA A 186 40.96 37.99 21.50
N GLN A 187 42.17 37.49 21.78
CA GLN A 187 42.92 36.63 20.85
C GLN A 187 42.20 35.31 20.60
N ALA A 188 41.64 34.69 21.65
CA ALA A 188 40.84 33.47 21.50
C ALA A 188 39.61 33.70 20.61
N LEU A 189 38.86 34.79 20.83
CA LEU A 189 37.72 35.15 19.99
C LEU A 189 38.12 35.46 18.54
N GLN A 190 39.21 36.19 18.33
CA GLN A 190 39.70 36.48 16.98
C GLN A 190 40.10 35.21 16.23
N GLY A 191 40.73 34.25 16.92
CA GLY A 191 41.02 32.93 16.36
C GLY A 191 39.75 32.18 15.93
N VAL A 192 38.71 32.16 16.78
CA VAL A 192 37.41 31.54 16.47
C VAL A 192 36.72 32.23 15.30
N ALA A 193 36.68 33.56 15.29
CA ALA A 193 36.08 34.34 14.21
C ALA A 193 36.81 34.12 12.88
N ALA A 194 38.15 34.10 12.88
CA ALA A 194 38.95 33.83 11.68
C ALA A 194 38.71 32.40 11.14
N ALA A 195 38.55 31.42 12.02
CA ALA A 195 38.27 30.04 11.63
C ALA A 195 36.84 29.84 11.08
N LEU A 196 35.84 30.50 11.67
CA LEU A 196 34.42 30.31 11.32
C LEU A 196 33.90 31.30 10.25
N ALA A 197 34.58 32.42 10.05
CA ALA A 197 34.29 33.44 9.05
C ALA A 197 35.57 33.89 8.33
N PRO A 198 36.25 32.98 7.60
CA PRO A 198 37.47 33.32 6.88
C PRO A 198 37.21 34.46 5.89
N GLY A 199 38.12 35.43 5.83
CA GLY A 199 38.01 36.61 4.97
C GLY A 199 37.19 37.77 5.53
N VAL A 200 36.56 37.62 6.70
CA VAL A 200 35.82 38.71 7.36
C VAL A 200 36.76 39.47 8.32
N ALA A 201 36.96 40.76 8.07
CA ALA A 201 37.76 41.61 8.97
C ALA A 201 37.02 41.83 10.30
N PHE A 202 37.61 41.36 11.40
CA PHE A 202 37.06 41.52 12.74
C PHE A 202 38.15 41.77 13.79
N THR A 203 37.94 42.81 14.59
CA THR A 203 38.76 43.14 15.76
C THR A 203 37.91 42.99 17.01
N ALA A 204 38.36 42.14 17.95
CA ALA A 204 37.64 41.91 19.19
C ALA A 204 37.79 43.12 20.14
N THR A 205 36.78 43.99 20.16
CA THR A 205 36.71 45.12 21.09
C THR A 205 35.80 44.78 22.26
N SER A 206 36.35 44.84 23.48
CA SER A 206 35.62 44.53 24.73
C SER A 206 34.43 45.47 24.91
N ALA A 207 33.25 44.91 25.15
CA ALA A 207 32.00 45.62 25.41
C ALA A 207 31.59 45.60 26.91
N GLY A 208 32.29 44.81 27.74
CA GLY A 208 32.05 44.72 29.17
C GLY A 208 32.10 43.28 29.68
N GLU A 209 31.39 43.00 30.77
CA GLU A 209 31.19 41.66 31.30
C GLU A 209 29.71 41.40 31.58
N ARG A 210 29.26 40.17 31.33
CA ARG A 210 27.90 39.71 31.60
C ARG A 210 27.89 38.25 32.01
N ALA A 211 27.29 37.95 33.17
CA ALA A 211 27.11 36.57 33.66
C ALA A 211 28.40 35.72 33.69
N GLY A 212 29.55 36.34 33.99
CA GLY A 212 30.86 35.67 34.03
C GLY A 212 31.49 35.42 32.66
N PHE A 213 30.99 36.06 31.61
CA PHE A 213 31.62 36.17 30.30
C PHE A 213 32.11 37.60 30.07
N GLN A 214 33.29 37.73 29.47
CA GLN A 214 33.68 38.97 28.81
C GLN A 214 32.89 39.11 27.50
N THR A 215 32.24 40.24 27.31
CA THR A 215 31.44 40.53 26.11
C THR A 215 32.28 41.33 25.12
N PHE A 216 32.06 41.09 23.83
CA PHE A 216 32.73 41.78 22.74
C PHE A 216 31.68 42.32 21.77
N VAL A 217 31.93 43.52 21.25
CA VAL A 217 31.04 44.16 20.26
C VAL A 217 30.84 43.25 19.06
N LYS A 218 29.62 43.20 18.52
CA LYS A 218 29.25 42.28 17.43
C LYS A 218 30.10 42.44 16.15
N GLY A 219 30.59 43.65 15.88
CA GLY A 219 31.24 43.98 14.60
C GLY A 219 30.35 43.61 13.39
N PRO A 220 30.87 42.86 12.40
CA PRO A 220 30.14 42.45 11.21
C PRO A 220 29.16 41.29 11.45
N PHE A 221 29.12 40.70 12.66
CA PHE A 221 28.31 39.52 12.94
C PHE A 221 26.90 39.88 13.48
N ALA A 222 26.04 38.86 13.54
CA ALA A 222 24.63 39.01 13.90
C ALA A 222 24.38 39.39 15.37
N ALA A 223 25.30 39.04 16.28
CA ALA A 223 25.19 39.42 17.70
C ALA A 223 26.56 39.61 18.37
N GLU A 224 26.53 40.13 19.61
CA GLU A 224 27.73 40.19 20.47
C GLU A 224 28.31 38.79 20.70
N SER A 225 29.63 38.73 20.91
CA SER A 225 30.32 37.47 21.24
C SER A 225 30.68 37.43 22.73
N TYR A 226 30.70 36.23 23.29
CA TYR A 226 30.90 36.00 24.72
C TYR A 226 32.08 35.06 24.93
N VAL A 227 33.04 35.46 25.76
CA VAL A 227 34.23 34.64 26.08
C VAL A 227 34.34 34.45 27.58
N GLN A 228 34.44 33.21 28.03
CA GLN A 228 34.61 32.86 29.44
C GLN A 228 35.87 32.02 29.63
N ARG A 229 36.67 32.38 30.63
CA ARG A 229 37.79 31.56 31.09
C ARG A 229 37.25 30.27 31.71
N ALA A 230 37.74 29.13 31.24
CA ALA A 230 37.24 27.82 31.65
C ALA A 230 38.35 26.76 31.66
N ALA A 231 38.16 25.68 32.40
CA ALA A 231 38.99 24.49 32.29
C ALA A 231 38.29 23.47 31.38
N PHE A 232 39.01 22.83 30.46
CA PHE A 232 38.49 21.76 29.61
C PHE A 232 39.04 20.41 30.09
N PRO A 233 38.24 19.58 30.79
CA PRO A 233 38.73 18.32 31.35
C PRO A 233 39.03 17.29 30.25
N THR A 234 40.15 16.58 30.39
CA THR A 234 40.59 15.46 29.54
C THR A 234 40.88 14.22 30.39
N ALA A 235 41.35 13.12 29.78
CA ALA A 235 41.61 11.86 30.47
C ALA A 235 42.65 11.96 31.62
N ASP A 236 43.66 12.83 31.46
CA ASP A 236 44.82 12.89 32.35
C ASP A 236 44.90 14.20 33.19
N GLY A 237 43.92 15.09 33.05
CA GLY A 237 43.92 16.42 33.68
C GLY A 237 43.16 17.44 32.84
N ALA A 238 43.04 18.68 33.31
CA ALA A 238 42.29 19.71 32.58
C ALA A 238 43.23 20.63 31.79
N ARG A 239 42.85 21.02 30.58
CA ARG A 239 43.55 22.05 29.81
C ARG A 239 42.98 23.43 30.14
N PRO A 240 43.82 24.47 30.35
CA PRO A 240 43.38 25.86 30.32
C PRO A 240 42.68 26.18 28.99
N ALA A 241 41.47 26.72 29.05
CA ALA A 241 40.69 27.01 27.84
C ALA A 241 39.83 28.29 27.93
N TYR A 242 39.45 28.82 26.78
CA TYR A 242 38.41 29.82 26.65
C TYR A 242 37.17 29.19 26.01
N ARG A 243 36.02 29.37 26.64
CA ARG A 243 34.71 29.08 26.06
C ARG A 243 34.24 30.30 25.29
N VAL A 244 34.14 30.19 23.98
CA VAL A 244 33.71 31.24 23.05
C VAL A 244 32.33 30.90 22.50
N LEU A 245 31.33 31.70 22.86
CA LEU A 245 30.01 31.69 22.22
C LEU A 245 30.04 32.72 21.09
N PHE A 246 29.96 32.23 19.86
CA PHE A 246 30.13 33.02 18.66
C PHE A 246 28.89 32.90 17.77
N VAL A 247 28.22 34.02 17.50
CA VAL A 247 27.04 34.09 16.63
C VAL A 247 27.46 34.78 15.34
N LYS A 248 27.70 34.02 14.28
CA LYS A 248 28.12 34.54 12.98
C LYS A 248 26.95 35.17 12.24
N ALA A 249 25.84 34.45 12.13
CA ALA A 249 24.62 34.82 11.42
C ALA A 249 23.36 34.35 12.19
N LEU A 250 22.16 34.68 11.70
CA LEU A 250 20.89 34.31 12.34
C LEU A 250 20.68 32.79 12.45
N ASP A 251 21.27 32.03 11.54
CA ASP A 251 21.19 30.57 11.37
C ASP A 251 22.53 29.88 11.68
N ALA A 252 23.54 30.60 12.18
CA ALA A 252 24.88 30.08 12.41
C ALA A 252 25.50 30.61 13.70
N ALA A 253 25.50 29.77 14.74
CA ALA A 253 26.08 30.07 16.04
C ALA A 253 26.79 28.84 16.64
N TRP A 254 27.89 29.05 17.37
CA TRP A 254 28.69 27.96 17.95
C TRP A 254 29.09 28.22 19.39
N ASP A 255 29.20 27.14 20.17
CA ASP A 255 29.92 27.08 21.44
C ASP A 255 31.24 26.35 21.24
N THR A 256 32.34 27.10 21.30
CA THR A 256 33.69 26.62 20.99
C THR A 256 34.58 26.71 22.22
N MET A 257 35.23 25.61 22.60
CA MET A 257 36.32 25.62 23.58
C MET A 257 37.65 25.73 22.83
N VAL A 258 38.45 26.71 23.21
CA VAL A 258 39.75 27.00 22.60
C VAL A 258 40.83 26.82 23.67
N ASP A 259 41.88 26.09 23.35
CA ASP A 259 43.06 25.96 24.21
C ASP A 259 43.69 27.33 24.47
N ALA A 260 43.83 27.70 25.73
CA ALA A 260 44.25 29.04 26.12
C ALA A 260 45.75 29.30 25.95
N GLU A 261 46.55 28.29 25.60
CA GLU A 261 47.98 28.44 25.34
C GLU A 261 48.26 28.52 23.83
N THR A 262 47.59 27.67 23.06
CA THR A 262 47.90 27.42 21.65
C THR A 262 46.87 27.99 20.67
N GLY A 263 45.64 28.25 21.13
CA GLY A 263 44.53 28.66 20.26
C GLY A 263 43.87 27.49 19.51
N ALA A 264 44.27 26.25 19.77
CA ALA A 264 43.66 25.07 19.16
C ALA A 264 42.21 24.87 19.61
N VAL A 265 41.33 24.45 18.69
CA VAL A 265 39.94 24.12 19.03
C VAL A 265 39.90 22.77 19.72
N LEU A 266 39.50 22.76 20.99
CA LEU A 266 39.37 21.55 21.83
C LEU A 266 37.97 20.94 21.72
N TYR A 267 36.95 21.80 21.57
CA TYR A 267 35.57 21.39 21.40
C TYR A 267 34.81 22.42 20.58
N ARG A 268 33.84 21.99 19.77
CA ARG A 268 32.92 22.88 19.06
C ARG A 268 31.57 22.20 18.91
N ALA A 269 30.50 22.92 19.25
CA ALA A 269 29.13 22.50 18.98
C ALA A 269 28.32 23.63 18.34
N ASN A 270 27.48 23.27 17.37
CA ASN A 270 26.48 24.18 16.81
C ASN A 270 25.43 24.49 17.89
N LEU A 271 24.98 25.75 17.94
CA LEU A 271 23.94 26.24 18.85
C LEU A 271 22.59 26.41 18.14
N VAL A 272 22.52 26.17 16.83
CA VAL A 272 21.31 26.20 16.02
C VAL A 272 20.87 24.75 15.72
N ALA A 273 19.61 24.44 15.97
CA ALA A 273 18.98 23.18 15.62
C ALA A 273 17.75 23.48 14.74
N HIS A 274 17.70 22.90 13.54
CA HIS A 274 16.51 22.86 12.70
C HIS A 274 16.10 21.39 12.57
N GLU A 275 14.92 21.04 13.07
CA GLU A 275 14.29 19.76 12.71
C GLU A 275 13.53 20.04 11.40
N SER A 276 13.89 19.35 10.32
CA SER A 276 13.14 19.45 9.06
C SER A 276 11.69 19.04 9.29
N GLU A 277 10.73 19.72 8.67
CA GLU A 277 9.29 19.41 8.81
C GLU A 277 8.46 19.90 7.62
N GLY A 278 7.22 19.43 7.51
CA GLY A 278 6.24 19.94 6.55
C GLY A 278 4.79 19.80 7.02
N THR A 279 3.92 20.66 6.49
CA THR A 279 2.46 20.60 6.71
C THR A 279 1.85 19.58 5.75
N VAL A 280 1.20 18.55 6.28
CA VAL A 280 0.70 17.39 5.52
C VAL A 280 -0.71 16.97 5.98
N TYR A 281 -1.36 16.12 5.19
CA TYR A 281 -2.59 15.42 5.55
C TYR A 281 -2.28 13.93 5.74
N GLU A 282 -2.61 13.39 6.92
CA GLU A 282 -2.36 11.98 7.22
C GLU A 282 -3.35 11.05 6.53
N ASN A 283 -4.54 11.56 6.23
CA ASN A 283 -5.52 10.96 5.34
C ASN A 283 -5.73 11.94 4.18
N HIS A 284 -6.98 12.30 3.84
CA HIS A 284 -7.30 13.31 2.85
C HIS A 284 -7.95 14.56 3.47
N PRO A 285 -7.86 15.74 2.82
CA PRO A 285 -8.52 16.95 3.26
C PRO A 285 -10.01 16.71 3.55
N GLY A 286 -10.46 17.12 4.74
CA GLY A 286 -11.85 16.95 5.16
C GLY A 286 -12.23 15.59 5.72
N ALA A 287 -11.33 14.59 5.71
CA ALA A 287 -11.54 13.33 6.42
C ALA A 287 -11.80 13.56 7.92
N ALA A 288 -12.67 12.75 8.51
CA ALA A 288 -13.02 12.85 9.94
C ALA A 288 -11.81 12.73 10.88
N ARG A 289 -10.79 11.97 10.47
CA ARG A 289 -9.51 11.81 11.16
C ARG A 289 -8.38 11.90 10.14
N GLY A 290 -7.29 12.57 10.50
CA GLY A 290 -6.17 12.82 9.59
C GLY A 290 -6.46 13.83 8.47
N GLY A 291 -7.66 14.39 8.40
CA GLY A 291 -8.06 15.34 7.35
C GLY A 291 -7.85 16.82 7.66
N ASN A 292 -7.32 17.13 8.84
CA ASN A 292 -6.80 18.46 9.16
C ASN A 292 -5.29 18.48 8.87
N PRO A 293 -4.75 19.60 8.36
CA PRO A 293 -3.32 19.71 8.15
C PRO A 293 -2.57 19.64 9.49
N VAL A 294 -1.51 18.84 9.53
CA VAL A 294 -0.62 18.67 10.68
C VAL A 294 0.83 18.84 10.25
N ILE A 295 1.66 19.36 11.15
CA ILE A 295 3.10 19.45 10.90
C ILE A 295 3.74 18.12 11.30
N LYS A 296 4.52 17.52 10.38
CA LYS A 296 5.24 16.26 10.60
C LYS A 296 6.75 16.47 10.47
N PRO A 297 7.56 15.85 11.35
CA PRO A 297 9.01 15.91 11.24
C PRO A 297 9.49 15.07 10.06
N PHE A 298 10.49 15.58 9.35
CA PHE A 298 11.25 14.93 8.27
C PHE A 298 12.68 14.58 8.72
N GLY A 299 12.90 14.55 10.04
CA GLY A 299 14.17 14.19 10.66
C GLY A 299 14.44 12.67 10.60
N PRO A 300 15.57 12.23 11.18
CA PRO A 300 15.98 10.83 11.16
C PRO A 300 14.97 9.85 11.76
N THR A 301 14.77 8.72 11.08
CA THR A 301 14.07 7.52 11.56
C THR A 301 15.05 6.33 11.56
N PRO A 302 14.71 5.17 12.16
CA PRO A 302 15.55 3.97 12.05
C PRO A 302 15.78 3.51 10.61
N GLN A 303 14.78 3.67 9.74
CA GLN A 303 14.82 3.28 8.32
C GLN A 303 15.39 4.39 7.42
N SER A 304 15.37 5.64 7.90
CA SER A 304 15.95 6.81 7.24
C SER A 304 16.91 7.56 8.19
N PRO A 305 18.13 7.04 8.46
CA PRO A 305 19.04 7.62 9.46
C PRO A 305 19.52 9.04 9.17
N ALA A 306 19.46 9.46 7.90
CA ALA A 306 19.79 10.82 7.47
C ALA A 306 18.59 11.80 7.54
N GLY A 307 17.40 11.31 7.88
CA GLY A 307 16.15 12.00 7.65
C GLY A 307 15.75 11.98 6.17
N TRP A 308 14.64 12.63 5.85
CA TRP A 308 14.02 12.48 4.53
C TRP A 308 14.50 13.48 3.49
N VAL A 309 15.22 14.54 3.89
CA VAL A 309 15.65 15.64 2.99
C VAL A 309 17.15 15.68 2.72
N ASP A 310 17.92 14.68 3.17
CA ASP A 310 19.34 14.54 2.82
C ASP A 310 19.52 13.31 1.90
N PRO A 311 19.82 13.49 0.60
CA PRO A 311 19.96 12.38 -0.35
C PRO A 311 21.20 11.53 -0.14
N THR A 312 22.18 11.98 0.65
CA THR A 312 23.44 11.25 0.82
C THR A 312 23.74 10.88 2.26
N GLY A 313 23.13 11.58 3.22
CA GLY A 313 23.49 11.52 4.64
C GLY A 313 24.88 12.10 4.95
N LEU A 314 25.63 12.52 3.94
CA LEU A 314 27.01 13.02 4.06
C LEU A 314 27.06 14.51 4.41
N ALA A 315 26.01 15.26 4.08
CA ALA A 315 25.98 16.70 4.29
C ALA A 315 25.67 17.06 5.75
N GLY A 316 24.94 16.20 6.48
CA GLY A 316 24.53 16.46 7.87
C GLY A 316 23.71 17.74 8.04
N LEU A 317 23.17 18.26 6.92
CA LEU A 317 22.37 19.48 6.84
C LEU A 317 20.99 19.11 6.31
N PRO A 318 19.92 19.65 6.92
CA PRO A 318 18.58 19.65 6.34
C PRO A 318 18.60 20.15 4.89
N GLY A 319 18.28 19.30 3.90
CA GLY A 319 18.27 19.70 2.49
C GLY A 319 17.11 20.65 2.18
N PRO A 320 17.30 21.62 1.28
CA PRO A 320 16.40 22.75 1.14
C PRO A 320 15.12 22.46 0.34
N THR A 321 14.87 21.21 -0.06
CA THR A 321 13.76 20.87 -0.97
C THR A 321 13.25 19.44 -0.73
N THR A 322 12.15 19.06 -1.39
CA THR A 322 11.53 17.73 -1.38
C THR A 322 12.36 16.71 -2.16
N PHE A 323 13.60 16.52 -1.73
CA PHE A 323 14.54 15.53 -2.26
C PHE A 323 15.41 14.98 -1.13
N GLY A 324 15.46 13.66 -1.01
CA GLY A 324 16.37 12.98 -0.10
C GLY A 324 16.62 11.54 -0.53
N ASN A 325 17.04 10.70 0.43
CA ASN A 325 17.55 9.37 0.09
C ASN A 325 16.48 8.49 -0.53
N ASN A 326 15.23 8.60 -0.05
CA ASN A 326 14.18 7.65 -0.42
C ASN A 326 13.33 8.17 -1.58
N ALA A 327 13.18 9.50 -1.71
CA ALA A 327 12.22 10.11 -2.65
C ALA A 327 12.73 11.42 -3.25
N ASN A 328 12.25 11.70 -4.46
CA ASN A 328 12.49 12.92 -5.23
C ASN A 328 11.18 13.44 -5.83
N THR A 329 10.56 14.46 -5.23
CA THR A 329 9.19 14.89 -5.58
C THR A 329 9.17 16.27 -6.21
N TYR A 330 8.49 16.41 -7.36
CA TYR A 330 8.41 17.65 -8.14
C TYR A 330 7.23 17.66 -9.14
N ALA A 331 6.91 18.82 -9.71
CA ALA A 331 5.86 18.98 -10.72
C ALA A 331 6.17 18.28 -12.06
N ASN A 332 5.17 17.66 -12.69
CA ASN A 332 5.29 17.06 -14.03
C ASN A 332 4.11 17.42 -14.95
N TYR A 333 3.93 18.71 -15.24
CA TYR A 333 2.69 19.18 -15.87
C TYR A 333 2.52 18.78 -17.34
N SER A 334 3.62 18.68 -18.12
CA SER A 334 3.54 18.55 -19.59
C SER A 334 3.39 17.11 -20.06
N ASN A 335 3.68 16.13 -19.20
CA ASN A 335 3.60 14.72 -19.54
C ASN A 335 2.87 13.95 -18.43
N PHE A 336 1.93 13.10 -18.81
CA PHE A 336 1.18 12.30 -17.85
C PHE A 336 1.92 11.02 -17.44
N LEU A 337 2.80 10.46 -18.28
CA LEU A 337 3.34 9.11 -18.12
C LEU A 337 4.80 9.04 -17.65
N VAL A 338 5.66 9.95 -18.12
CA VAL A 338 7.10 9.90 -17.85
C VAL A 338 7.58 11.17 -17.16
N PRO A 339 8.69 11.11 -16.39
CA PRO A 339 9.35 12.27 -15.77
C PRO A 339 10.03 13.16 -16.82
N ALA A 340 9.26 13.70 -17.77
CA ALA A 340 9.75 14.54 -18.85
C ALA A 340 10.21 15.92 -18.34
N ASP A 341 9.56 16.42 -17.29
CA ASP A 341 9.87 17.70 -16.69
C ASP A 341 10.57 17.48 -15.35
N GLN A 342 11.76 18.03 -15.13
CA GLN A 342 12.20 18.32 -13.76
C GLN A 342 11.56 19.64 -13.32
N GLY A 343 10.23 19.61 -13.18
CA GLY A 343 9.43 20.80 -12.89
C GLY A 343 9.72 21.43 -11.53
N PRO A 344 9.09 22.58 -11.24
CA PRO A 344 9.25 23.28 -9.97
C PRO A 344 8.90 22.38 -8.78
N ARG A 345 9.53 22.68 -7.65
CA ARG A 345 9.34 22.03 -6.35
C ARG A 345 9.55 23.06 -5.24
N PRO A 346 8.99 22.86 -4.04
CA PRO A 346 9.16 23.79 -2.94
C PRO A 346 10.63 23.91 -2.52
N VAL A 347 11.08 25.13 -2.22
CA VAL A 347 12.42 25.43 -1.70
C VAL A 347 12.29 26.17 -0.37
N SER A 348 12.88 25.61 0.68
CA SER A 348 12.90 26.15 2.03
C SER A 348 14.32 26.08 2.60
N PRO A 349 15.05 27.20 2.70
CA PRO A 349 16.41 27.22 3.26
C PRO A 349 16.51 26.71 4.70
N THR A 350 15.41 26.76 5.44
CA THR A 350 15.30 26.26 6.82
C THR A 350 14.72 24.85 6.90
N SER A 351 14.45 24.20 5.76
CA SER A 351 13.79 22.89 5.67
C SER A 351 12.44 22.82 6.40
N GLN A 352 11.68 23.92 6.31
CA GLN A 352 10.33 24.05 6.86
C GLN A 352 9.37 24.16 5.67
N PHE A 353 8.71 23.06 5.30
CA PHE A 353 7.81 22.96 4.14
C PHE A 353 6.35 23.16 4.57
N ASN A 354 6.09 24.28 5.24
CA ASN A 354 4.79 24.55 5.85
C ASN A 354 3.93 25.45 4.96
N TYR A 355 3.25 24.84 3.98
CA TYR A 355 2.43 25.53 2.99
C TYR A 355 0.93 25.27 3.22
N ALA A 356 0.09 26.25 2.91
CA ALA A 356 -1.36 26.11 3.00
C ALA A 356 -1.93 25.56 1.69
N TYR A 357 -2.76 24.52 1.77
CA TYR A 357 -3.51 23.99 0.64
C TYR A 357 -4.85 24.74 0.49
N ALA A 358 -5.12 25.31 -0.67
CA ALA A 358 -6.31 26.12 -0.92
C ALA A 358 -7.34 25.46 -1.86
N ALA A 359 -7.08 24.23 -2.31
CA ALA A 359 -7.94 23.47 -3.21
C ALA A 359 -8.36 24.27 -4.46
N ASN A 360 -7.40 24.94 -5.11
CA ASN A 360 -7.64 25.85 -6.23
C ASN A 360 -8.23 25.14 -7.45
N TRP A 361 -7.83 23.89 -7.71
CA TRP A 361 -8.41 23.07 -8.77
C TRP A 361 -9.94 22.93 -8.59
N ALA A 362 -10.36 22.51 -7.40
CA ALA A 362 -11.77 22.41 -7.02
C ALA A 362 -12.48 23.77 -7.04
N ARG A 363 -11.89 24.78 -6.40
CA ARG A 363 -12.46 26.14 -6.27
C ARG A 363 -12.70 26.83 -7.61
N THR A 364 -11.93 26.47 -8.64
CA THR A 364 -12.01 27.07 -9.97
C THR A 364 -12.68 26.18 -11.00
N ASN A 365 -13.21 25.01 -10.60
CA ASN A 365 -13.78 24.01 -11.50
C ASN A 365 -12.82 23.65 -12.65
N GLY A 366 -11.58 23.32 -12.32
CA GLY A 366 -10.62 22.83 -13.29
C GLY A 366 -9.94 23.89 -14.17
N ALA A 367 -9.82 25.15 -13.70
CA ALA A 367 -9.26 26.21 -14.54
C ALA A 367 -7.77 25.94 -14.85
N ILE A 368 -7.45 25.79 -16.15
CA ILE A 368 -6.08 25.63 -16.65
C ILE A 368 -5.43 26.93 -17.12
N VAL A 369 -6.19 28.03 -17.27
CA VAL A 369 -5.68 29.36 -17.63
C VAL A 369 -6.38 30.46 -16.80
N PRO A 370 -5.68 31.17 -15.90
CA PRO A 370 -4.35 30.81 -15.37
C PRO A 370 -4.39 29.42 -14.68
N PRO A 371 -3.30 28.65 -14.68
CA PRO A 371 -3.30 27.28 -14.17
C PRO A 371 -3.53 27.26 -12.67
N SER A 372 -4.73 26.87 -12.25
CA SER A 372 -5.14 26.86 -10.84
C SER A 372 -4.36 25.83 -10.02
N TYR A 373 -4.04 24.67 -10.61
CA TYR A 373 -3.27 23.60 -9.98
C TYR A 373 -1.86 24.05 -9.54
N ALA A 374 -1.22 24.92 -10.33
CA ALA A 374 0.13 25.40 -10.03
C ALA A 374 0.19 26.25 -8.75
N LEU A 375 -0.95 26.78 -8.28
CA LEU A 375 -1.04 27.52 -7.01
C LEU A 375 -0.98 26.62 -5.78
N ASP A 376 -1.24 25.32 -5.92
CA ASP A 376 -1.17 24.33 -4.85
C ASP A 376 0.03 23.37 -5.00
N LEU A 377 1.01 23.72 -5.84
CA LEU A 377 2.21 22.89 -6.06
C LEU A 377 2.97 22.61 -4.76
N ASP A 378 3.31 23.64 -4.01
CA ASP A 378 4.14 23.51 -2.80
C ASP A 378 3.51 22.58 -1.74
N PRO A 379 2.21 22.73 -1.35
CA PRO A 379 1.59 21.79 -0.43
C PRO A 379 1.40 20.39 -1.05
N ALA A 380 1.12 20.27 -2.36
CA ALA A 380 0.97 18.96 -3.02
C ALA A 380 2.29 18.17 -3.05
N ALA A 381 3.39 18.82 -3.43
CA ALA A 381 4.72 18.23 -3.43
C ALA A 381 5.18 17.84 -2.02
N THR A 382 4.89 18.67 -1.02
CA THR A 382 5.21 18.36 0.38
C THR A 382 4.42 17.14 0.88
N ASN A 383 3.12 17.05 0.54
CA ASN A 383 2.26 15.95 0.97
C ASN A 383 2.65 14.62 0.32
N LEU A 384 2.87 14.60 -1.00
CA LEU A 384 3.31 13.41 -1.72
C LEU A 384 4.70 12.94 -1.23
N PHE A 385 5.62 13.87 -1.01
CA PHE A 385 6.95 13.56 -0.47
C PHE A 385 6.89 12.95 0.93
N PHE A 386 6.03 13.47 1.80
CA PHE A 386 5.78 12.90 3.13
C PHE A 386 5.28 11.45 3.03
N HIS A 387 4.26 11.20 2.21
CA HIS A 387 3.70 9.86 2.09
C HIS A 387 4.71 8.87 1.50
N HIS A 388 5.45 9.23 0.45
CA HIS A 388 6.50 8.35 -0.09
C HIS A 388 7.57 7.96 0.94
N ASN A 389 8.04 8.91 1.76
CA ASN A 389 9.03 8.61 2.78
C ASN A 389 8.44 7.82 3.97
N ARG A 390 7.19 8.09 4.35
CA ARG A 390 6.48 7.29 5.35
C ARG A 390 6.34 5.84 4.88
N ILE A 391 5.88 5.63 3.65
CA ILE A 391 5.63 4.29 3.11
C ILE A 391 6.95 3.54 2.93
N HIS A 392 8.02 4.23 2.50
CA HIS A 392 9.38 3.67 2.51
C HIS A 392 9.74 3.10 3.89
N ASP A 393 9.60 3.91 4.95
CA ASP A 393 9.96 3.50 6.30
C ASP A 393 9.07 2.34 6.81
N GLU A 394 7.78 2.34 6.45
CA GLU A 394 6.84 1.26 6.76
C GLU A 394 7.21 -0.06 6.08
N PHE A 395 7.46 -0.04 4.77
CA PHE A 395 7.80 -1.25 4.03
C PHE A 395 9.19 -1.77 4.39
N ALA A 396 10.15 -0.88 4.65
CA ALA A 396 11.45 -1.27 5.19
C ALA A 396 11.33 -1.92 6.58
N GLU A 397 10.42 -1.44 7.44
CA GLU A 397 10.12 -2.11 8.70
C GLU A 397 9.53 -3.51 8.45
N LEU A 398 8.68 -3.69 7.42
CA LEU A 398 8.06 -4.97 7.07
C LEU A 398 9.03 -5.99 6.43
N GLY A 399 10.10 -5.53 5.79
CA GLY A 399 11.15 -6.38 5.21
C GLY A 399 11.66 -5.94 3.83
N PHE A 400 11.06 -4.92 3.24
CA PHE A 400 11.50 -4.33 1.97
C PHE A 400 12.68 -3.39 2.20
N THR A 401 13.83 -3.99 2.52
CA THR A 401 15.11 -3.34 2.78
C THR A 401 15.93 -3.15 1.50
N GLU A 402 17.13 -2.58 1.62
CA GLU A 402 18.05 -2.34 0.52
C GLU A 402 18.38 -3.63 -0.25
N SER A 403 18.68 -4.73 0.44
CA SER A 403 18.94 -6.02 -0.23
C SER A 403 17.69 -6.66 -0.86
N ALA A 404 16.51 -6.12 -0.58
CA ALA A 404 15.24 -6.56 -1.14
C ALA A 404 14.77 -5.66 -2.30
N GLY A 405 15.61 -4.70 -2.73
CA GLY A 405 15.32 -3.81 -3.85
C GLY A 405 14.41 -2.64 -3.49
N ASN A 406 14.55 -2.08 -2.29
CA ASN A 406 13.85 -0.84 -1.91
C ASN A 406 14.39 0.40 -2.63
N PHE A 407 13.70 1.53 -2.49
CA PHE A 407 13.99 2.75 -3.27
C PHE A 407 14.91 3.69 -2.51
N GLN A 408 16.19 3.72 -2.83
CA GLN A 408 17.17 4.57 -2.14
C GLN A 408 18.28 5.08 -3.07
N VAL A 409 18.69 6.34 -2.89
CA VAL A 409 19.90 6.89 -3.53
C VAL A 409 21.15 6.15 -3.04
N ASN A 410 21.24 5.94 -1.72
CA ASN A 410 22.40 5.33 -1.07
C ASN A 410 21.98 4.26 -0.06
N ASN A 411 22.36 3.02 -0.37
CA ASN A 411 22.08 1.83 0.45
C ASN A 411 23.07 1.64 1.60
N ASN A 412 24.07 2.52 1.75
CA ASN A 412 25.08 2.49 2.82
C ASN A 412 25.84 1.15 2.97
N GLY A 413 25.93 0.36 1.89
CA GLY A 413 26.55 -0.96 1.88
C GLY A 413 25.68 -2.09 2.44
N ASN A 414 24.38 -1.88 2.63
CA ASN A 414 23.43 -2.87 3.16
C ASN A 414 22.94 -3.91 2.13
N GLY A 415 23.40 -3.84 0.88
CA GLY A 415 22.98 -4.73 -0.23
C GLY A 415 22.13 -4.01 -1.27
N GLY A 416 21.68 -4.74 -2.30
CA GLY A 416 20.90 -4.20 -3.42
C GLY A 416 21.68 -3.22 -4.30
N GLN A 417 20.96 -2.56 -5.21
CA GLN A 417 21.47 -1.53 -6.10
C GLN A 417 20.85 -0.18 -5.74
N GLY A 418 21.63 0.70 -5.09
CA GLY A 418 21.20 2.06 -4.83
C GLY A 418 21.21 2.94 -6.08
N GLY A 419 20.72 4.16 -5.94
CA GLY A 419 20.58 5.15 -7.02
C GLY A 419 19.15 5.29 -7.53
N ASP A 420 18.18 4.70 -6.83
CA ASP A 420 16.80 4.55 -7.28
C ASP A 420 15.74 5.10 -6.31
N PRO A 421 15.86 6.35 -5.81
CA PRO A 421 14.78 6.95 -5.03
C PRO A 421 13.50 7.01 -5.87
N ILE A 422 12.34 6.81 -5.23
CA ILE A 422 11.07 6.99 -5.94
C ILE A 422 10.92 8.44 -6.40
N ILE A 423 10.59 8.62 -7.67
CA ILE A 423 10.28 9.93 -8.23
C ILE A 423 8.77 10.18 -8.07
N GLY A 424 8.40 11.22 -7.32
CA GLY A 424 7.00 11.62 -7.17
C GLY A 424 6.62 12.73 -8.15
N LEU A 425 5.72 12.44 -9.08
CA LEU A 425 5.27 13.35 -10.14
C LEU A 425 3.96 14.03 -9.74
N VAL A 426 4.09 15.26 -9.26
CA VAL A 426 2.97 16.10 -8.80
C VAL A 426 2.22 16.66 -10.00
N HIS A 427 0.89 16.57 -9.94
CA HIS A 427 -0.04 17.03 -11.00
C HIS A 427 0.38 16.54 -12.38
N ALA A 428 0.72 15.25 -12.49
CA ALA A 428 1.22 14.66 -13.72
C ALA A 428 0.22 14.87 -14.86
N GLY A 429 0.68 15.43 -15.98
CA GLY A 429 -0.18 15.73 -17.13
C GLY A 429 -1.21 16.85 -16.90
N ALA A 430 -1.09 17.68 -15.86
CA ALA A 430 -2.06 18.74 -15.61
C ALA A 430 -2.25 19.73 -16.79
N ALA A 431 -1.21 19.97 -17.59
CA ALA A 431 -1.27 20.85 -18.75
C ALA A 431 -1.70 20.14 -20.05
N SER A 432 -1.41 18.84 -20.20
CA SER A 432 -1.54 18.11 -21.48
C SER A 432 -2.54 16.96 -21.47
N GLY A 433 -2.88 16.44 -20.30
CA GLY A 433 -3.70 15.25 -20.12
C GLY A 433 -5.19 15.51 -19.91
N GLY A 434 -5.66 16.76 -20.07
CA GLY A 434 -7.09 17.10 -19.98
C GLY A 434 -7.84 16.86 -21.30
N ALA A 435 -8.97 17.56 -21.48
CA ALA A 435 -9.77 17.47 -22.70
C ALA A 435 -8.93 17.68 -23.99
N PRO A 436 -9.22 16.94 -25.09
CA PRO A 436 -10.36 16.02 -25.25
C PRO A 436 -10.04 14.55 -24.92
N THR A 437 -8.78 14.20 -24.64
CA THR A 437 -8.35 12.80 -24.48
C THR A 437 -8.36 12.32 -23.03
N TYR A 438 -8.23 13.24 -22.06
CA TYR A 438 -8.27 12.95 -20.62
C TYR A 438 -7.25 11.91 -20.13
N THR A 439 -6.12 11.76 -20.83
CA THR A 439 -5.08 10.74 -20.53
C THR A 439 -4.26 11.01 -19.26
N GLY A 440 -4.41 12.19 -18.65
CA GLY A 440 -3.75 12.58 -17.40
C GLY A 440 -4.75 13.16 -16.40
N ARG A 441 -5.92 12.54 -16.31
CA ARG A 441 -7.02 12.88 -15.39
C ARG A 441 -7.58 11.61 -14.76
N ASP A 442 -8.19 11.78 -13.60
CA ASP A 442 -9.02 10.78 -12.93
C ASP A 442 -8.36 9.41 -12.74
N ASN A 443 -7.05 9.43 -12.47
CA ASN A 443 -6.27 8.23 -12.21
C ASN A 443 -5.01 8.57 -11.39
N ALA A 444 -4.23 7.55 -11.09
CA ALA A 444 -2.83 7.64 -10.71
C ALA A 444 -2.11 6.43 -11.32
N TYR A 445 -0.79 6.37 -11.18
CA TYR A 445 -0.04 5.17 -11.56
C TYR A 445 1.30 5.11 -10.84
N MET A 446 1.88 3.92 -10.83
CA MET A 446 3.26 3.65 -10.52
C MET A 446 3.93 2.91 -11.66
N LEU A 447 5.11 3.34 -12.04
CA LEU A 447 5.98 2.63 -12.96
C LEU A 447 7.20 2.14 -12.21
N THR A 448 7.26 0.83 -12.00
CA THR A 448 8.33 0.16 -11.29
C THR A 448 9.38 -0.34 -12.27
N LEU A 449 10.62 0.12 -12.11
CA LEU A 449 11.77 -0.33 -12.90
C LEU A 449 12.66 -1.25 -12.06
N PRO A 450 13.55 -2.06 -12.66
CA PRO A 450 14.51 -2.90 -11.96
C PRO A 450 15.34 -2.21 -10.88
N ASP A 451 15.83 -2.97 -9.90
CA ASP A 451 16.71 -2.49 -8.82
C ASP A 451 17.88 -1.64 -9.34
N GLY A 452 18.09 -0.48 -8.72
CA GLY A 452 19.09 0.52 -9.15
C GLY A 452 18.63 1.50 -10.22
N ILE A 453 17.39 1.41 -10.71
CA ILE A 453 16.78 2.40 -11.59
C ILE A 453 15.57 3.04 -10.89
N PRO A 454 15.53 4.39 -10.74
CA PRO A 454 14.43 5.08 -10.06
C PRO A 454 13.06 4.71 -10.65
N PRO A 455 12.11 4.20 -9.83
CA PRO A 455 10.72 4.12 -10.24
C PRO A 455 10.06 5.50 -10.11
N TRP A 456 8.85 5.66 -10.64
CA TRP A 456 8.08 6.88 -10.44
C TRP A 456 6.59 6.64 -10.28
N SER A 457 5.95 7.46 -9.44
CA SER A 457 4.50 7.50 -9.30
C SER A 457 3.95 8.86 -9.75
N GLY A 458 2.85 8.82 -10.50
CA GLY A 458 2.17 10.00 -11.03
C GLY A 458 0.81 10.20 -10.42
N MET A 459 0.62 11.35 -9.76
CA MET A 459 -0.65 11.72 -9.14
C MET A 459 -1.40 12.71 -10.04
N PHE A 460 -2.59 12.33 -10.53
CA PHE A 460 -3.39 13.20 -11.39
C PHE A 460 -4.32 14.14 -10.61
N LEU A 461 -4.78 15.16 -11.33
CA LEU A 461 -5.95 15.92 -10.97
C LEU A 461 -7.19 15.14 -11.41
N TRP A 462 -8.25 15.21 -10.61
CA TRP A 462 -9.53 14.56 -10.88
C TRP A 462 -10.56 15.60 -11.30
N GLU A 463 -11.44 15.28 -12.24
CA GLU A 463 -12.50 16.14 -12.74
C GLU A 463 -13.70 15.35 -13.28
N PRO A 464 -14.90 15.94 -13.35
CA PRO A 464 -16.04 15.28 -13.99
C PRO A 464 -15.81 15.14 -15.51
N ILE A 465 -15.72 13.90 -15.97
CA ILE A 465 -15.74 13.50 -17.39
C ILE A 465 -17.10 12.88 -17.71
N ASN A 466 -17.84 13.56 -18.58
CA ASN A 466 -19.20 13.15 -18.89
C ASN A 466 -19.29 11.75 -19.49
N ASP A 467 -20.26 10.95 -19.03
CA ASP A 467 -20.50 9.59 -19.53
C ASP A 467 -19.28 8.64 -19.44
N ALA A 468 -18.34 8.93 -18.54
CA ALA A 468 -17.12 8.13 -18.30
C ALA A 468 -16.70 8.09 -16.81
N PHE A 469 -16.59 9.25 -16.17
CA PHE A 469 -16.21 9.38 -14.76
C PHE A 469 -16.76 10.68 -14.18
N GLU A 470 -17.89 10.64 -13.48
CA GLU A 470 -18.62 11.81 -12.98
C GLU A 470 -18.18 12.26 -11.58
N GLY A 471 -16.89 12.13 -11.26
CA GLY A 471 -16.32 12.53 -9.97
C GLY A 471 -16.19 14.05 -9.77
N PRO A 472 -15.87 14.51 -8.55
CA PRO A 472 -15.63 15.92 -8.27
C PRO A 472 -14.26 16.40 -8.77
N TYR A 473 -14.10 17.72 -8.88
CA TYR A 473 -12.78 18.31 -9.04
C TYR A 473 -11.96 18.14 -7.75
N THR A 474 -10.92 17.30 -7.76
CA THR A 474 -10.03 17.05 -6.60
C THR A 474 -8.57 16.87 -7.03
N ASP A 475 -7.66 16.86 -6.06
CA ASP A 475 -6.21 16.71 -6.30
C ASP A 475 -5.72 15.39 -5.70
N GLY A 476 -5.34 14.43 -6.56
CA GLY A 476 -4.92 13.09 -6.14
C GLY A 476 -3.68 13.08 -5.24
N ASN A 477 -2.88 14.16 -5.23
CA ASN A 477 -1.71 14.32 -4.35
C ASN A 477 -2.07 14.41 -2.85
N PHE A 478 -3.36 14.42 -2.53
CA PHE A 478 -3.87 14.50 -1.18
C PHE A 478 -4.76 13.31 -0.77
N ASP A 479 -4.96 12.30 -1.61
CA ASP A 479 -5.66 11.08 -1.21
C ASP A 479 -4.65 10.02 -0.74
N ALA A 480 -4.48 9.89 0.58
CA ALA A 480 -3.51 8.96 1.17
C ALA A 480 -3.75 7.51 0.74
N SER A 481 -5.00 7.12 0.46
CA SER A 481 -5.30 5.75 0.02
C SER A 481 -4.80 5.47 -1.39
N VAL A 482 -4.91 6.44 -2.29
CA VAL A 482 -4.40 6.35 -3.67
C VAL A 482 -2.86 6.39 -3.68
N ILE A 483 -2.24 7.29 -2.90
CA ILE A 483 -0.77 7.40 -2.86
C ILE A 483 -0.12 6.10 -2.36
N GLU A 484 -0.69 5.48 -1.33
CA GLU A 484 -0.16 4.21 -0.80
C GLU A 484 -0.44 3.03 -1.73
N HIS A 485 -1.60 3.01 -2.40
CA HIS A 485 -1.89 2.05 -3.46
C HIS A 485 -0.80 2.08 -4.55
N GLU A 486 -0.48 3.27 -5.08
CA GLU A 486 0.56 3.38 -6.12
C GLU A 486 1.94 2.95 -5.61
N TYR A 487 2.34 3.36 -4.41
CA TYR A 487 3.65 2.95 -3.88
C TYR A 487 3.74 1.43 -3.71
N ALA A 488 2.64 0.76 -3.33
CA ALA A 488 2.60 -0.69 -3.15
C ALA A 488 2.83 -1.47 -4.46
N HIS A 489 2.52 -0.91 -5.64
CA HIS A 489 2.97 -1.50 -6.91
C HIS A 489 4.50 -1.53 -7.02
N GLY A 490 5.19 -0.56 -6.42
CA GLY A 490 6.64 -0.54 -6.28
C GLY A 490 7.16 -1.74 -5.49
N LEU A 491 6.57 -1.97 -4.32
CA LEU A 491 6.88 -3.13 -3.48
C LEU A 491 6.60 -4.44 -4.23
N SER A 492 5.38 -4.62 -4.74
CA SER A 492 4.95 -5.91 -5.27
C SER A 492 5.73 -6.31 -6.53
N ASN A 493 6.01 -5.38 -7.45
CA ASN A 493 6.80 -5.66 -8.66
C ASN A 493 8.29 -5.92 -8.42
N ARG A 494 8.87 -5.41 -7.32
CA ARG A 494 10.27 -5.69 -6.94
C ARG A 494 10.41 -6.94 -6.09
N TYR A 495 9.43 -7.21 -5.24
CA TYR A 495 9.59 -8.13 -4.13
C TYR A 495 8.95 -9.51 -4.36
N VAL A 496 7.94 -9.61 -5.23
CA VAL A 496 7.38 -10.91 -5.63
C VAL A 496 8.43 -11.72 -6.38
N SER A 497 8.67 -12.95 -5.94
CA SER A 497 9.70 -13.90 -6.44
C SER A 497 11.17 -13.43 -6.42
N GLY A 498 11.43 -12.15 -6.16
CA GLY A 498 12.75 -11.52 -6.29
C GLY A 498 13.19 -11.27 -7.74
N GLU A 499 12.33 -11.55 -8.72
CA GLU A 499 12.49 -11.15 -10.12
C GLU A 499 11.79 -9.80 -10.36
N ASP A 500 12.44 -8.92 -11.13
CA ASP A 500 11.86 -7.63 -11.50
C ASP A 500 10.66 -7.83 -12.42
N ASN A 501 9.55 -7.13 -12.15
CA ASN A 501 8.34 -7.13 -12.97
C ASN A 501 7.69 -8.53 -13.10
N SER A 502 7.40 -9.14 -11.96
CA SER A 502 6.90 -10.53 -11.84
C SER A 502 5.36 -10.63 -11.67
N LEU A 503 4.62 -9.64 -12.16
CA LEU A 503 3.15 -9.53 -12.03
C LEU A 503 2.44 -9.25 -13.37
N ASN A 504 2.85 -9.93 -14.44
CA ASN A 504 2.32 -9.72 -15.79
C ASN A 504 1.11 -10.58 -16.12
N ALA A 505 0.95 -11.73 -15.46
CA ALA A 505 -0.20 -12.60 -15.67
C ALA A 505 -1.46 -12.05 -15.00
N HIS A 506 -2.65 -12.35 -15.54
CA HIS A 506 -3.92 -11.76 -15.09
C HIS A 506 -4.16 -11.79 -13.57
N GLN A 507 -4.07 -12.96 -12.94
CA GLN A 507 -4.23 -13.12 -11.49
C GLN A 507 -3.11 -12.42 -10.72
N SER A 508 -1.87 -12.44 -11.22
CA SER A 508 -0.74 -11.80 -10.56
C SER A 508 -0.86 -10.26 -10.59
N GLY A 509 -1.24 -9.67 -11.73
CA GLY A 509 -1.56 -8.25 -11.87
C GLY A 509 -2.77 -7.86 -11.00
N SER A 510 -3.79 -8.71 -10.92
CA SER A 510 -4.93 -8.54 -10.03
C SER A 510 -4.50 -8.52 -8.56
N MET A 511 -3.59 -9.40 -8.14
CA MET A 511 -3.02 -9.31 -6.79
C MET A 511 -2.19 -8.04 -6.60
N GLY A 512 -1.49 -7.56 -7.64
CA GLY A 512 -0.83 -6.26 -7.69
C GLY A 512 -1.75 -5.12 -7.26
N GLU A 513 -2.88 -4.97 -7.95
CA GLU A 513 -3.96 -4.03 -7.62
C GLU A 513 -4.51 -4.26 -6.21
N GLY A 514 -4.72 -5.53 -5.84
CA GLY A 514 -5.30 -5.90 -4.56
C GLY A 514 -4.39 -5.59 -3.36
N TRP A 515 -3.07 -5.78 -3.49
CA TRP A 515 -2.12 -5.38 -2.46
C TRP A 515 -2.10 -3.87 -2.28
N GLY A 516 -2.18 -3.09 -3.35
CA GLY A 516 -2.25 -1.63 -3.26
C GLY A 516 -3.40 -1.16 -2.40
N ASP A 517 -4.60 -1.66 -2.66
CA ASP A 517 -5.77 -1.36 -1.83
C ASP A 517 -5.60 -1.87 -0.40
N TRP A 518 -5.09 -3.09 -0.23
CA TRP A 518 -4.96 -3.70 1.08
C TRP A 518 -3.96 -2.98 1.99
N TYR A 519 -2.77 -2.58 1.50
CA TYR A 519 -1.78 -1.85 2.30
C TYR A 519 -2.33 -0.49 2.73
N ALA A 520 -2.88 0.28 1.77
CA ALA A 520 -3.52 1.55 2.04
C ALA A 520 -4.57 1.45 3.17
N LEU A 521 -5.44 0.45 3.10
CA LEU A 521 -6.47 0.23 4.13
C LEU A 521 -5.88 -0.27 5.44
N ASN A 522 -4.89 -1.16 5.40
CA ASN A 522 -4.24 -1.69 6.59
C ASN A 522 -3.57 -0.57 7.40
N TYR A 523 -2.85 0.34 6.75
CA TYR A 523 -2.26 1.52 7.38
C TYR A 523 -3.34 2.45 7.95
N LEU A 524 -4.32 2.85 7.12
CA LEU A 524 -5.35 3.81 7.54
C LEU A 524 -6.18 3.29 8.72
N TYR A 525 -6.56 2.01 8.74
CA TYR A 525 -7.24 1.41 9.89
C TYR A 525 -6.32 1.24 11.10
N GLY A 526 -5.09 0.77 10.89
CA GLY A 526 -4.11 0.54 11.96
C GLY A 526 -3.76 1.83 12.72
N LYS A 527 -3.78 2.98 12.03
CA LYS A 527 -3.62 4.31 12.64
C LYS A 527 -4.93 4.96 13.07
N GLY A 528 -6.06 4.30 12.83
CA GLY A 528 -7.40 4.80 13.16
C GLY A 528 -7.80 6.04 12.36
N LEU A 529 -7.24 6.21 11.15
CA LEU A 529 -7.48 7.31 10.20
C LEU A 529 -8.69 7.04 9.30
N ALA A 530 -9.06 5.77 9.11
CA ALA A 530 -10.27 5.35 8.42
C ALA A 530 -11.19 4.53 9.33
N SER A 531 -12.48 4.50 8.98
CA SER A 531 -13.49 3.66 9.64
C SER A 531 -14.38 2.88 8.67
N LYS A 532 -14.12 3.03 7.37
CA LYS A 532 -14.74 2.30 6.26
C LYS A 532 -13.63 1.80 5.35
N ALA A 533 -13.79 0.62 4.78
CA ALA A 533 -12.76 -0.02 3.96
C ALA A 533 -12.93 0.41 2.50
N VAL A 534 -12.74 1.71 2.27
CA VAL A 534 -12.98 2.40 1.01
C VAL A 534 -11.68 3.06 0.53
N VAL A 535 -11.35 2.86 -0.74
CA VAL A 535 -10.17 3.45 -1.41
C VAL A 535 -10.63 4.53 -2.40
N GLY A 536 -9.94 5.67 -2.40
CA GLY A 536 -10.24 6.80 -3.28
C GLY A 536 -11.48 7.61 -2.88
N GLU A 537 -11.87 7.63 -1.60
CA GLU A 537 -13.06 8.37 -1.12
C GLU A 537 -12.99 9.85 -1.53
N TYR A 538 -11.82 10.48 -1.38
CA TYR A 538 -11.64 11.90 -1.69
C TYR A 538 -11.58 12.14 -3.19
N ALA A 539 -10.73 11.39 -3.88
CA ALA A 539 -10.56 11.47 -5.34
C ALA A 539 -11.91 11.37 -6.08
N THR A 540 -12.74 10.40 -5.68
CA THR A 540 -14.00 10.08 -6.34
C THR A 540 -15.23 10.82 -5.77
N GLY A 541 -15.12 11.42 -4.58
CA GLY A 541 -16.27 11.95 -3.84
C GLY A 541 -17.26 10.89 -3.35
N ASN A 542 -16.88 9.61 -3.38
CA ASN A 542 -17.74 8.48 -3.03
C ASN A 542 -17.30 7.84 -1.70
N GLY A 543 -17.91 8.26 -0.59
CA GLY A 543 -17.67 7.65 0.72
C GLY A 543 -18.45 6.36 1.00
N GLU A 544 -19.18 5.81 0.03
CA GLU A 544 -19.84 4.49 0.17
C GLU A 544 -18.93 3.36 -0.28
N ARG A 545 -18.24 3.51 -1.42
CA ARG A 545 -17.37 2.49 -2.01
C ARG A 545 -16.10 3.04 -2.68
N GLY A 546 -15.98 4.36 -2.82
CA GLY A 546 -14.84 4.98 -3.47
C GLY A 546 -14.80 4.64 -4.96
N ILE A 547 -13.63 4.21 -5.44
CA ILE A 547 -13.41 3.86 -6.86
C ILE A 547 -13.78 2.42 -7.22
N ARG A 548 -13.86 1.53 -6.23
CA ARG A 548 -14.07 0.09 -6.39
C ARG A 548 -15.57 -0.28 -6.48
N ASN A 549 -15.89 -1.53 -6.78
CA ASN A 549 -17.27 -2.00 -6.85
C ASN A 549 -17.95 -2.04 -5.46
N TRP A 550 -17.18 -2.24 -4.37
CA TRP A 550 -17.68 -2.25 -2.99
C TRP A 550 -16.77 -1.59 -1.95
N ASP A 551 -17.35 -1.24 -0.81
CA ASP A 551 -16.64 -1.25 0.49
C ASP A 551 -16.19 -2.68 0.80
N TYR A 552 -14.92 -2.89 1.14
CA TYR A 552 -14.37 -4.23 1.40
C TYR A 552 -14.98 -4.93 2.63
N ASP A 553 -15.65 -4.21 3.53
CA ASP A 553 -16.43 -4.83 4.61
C ASP A 553 -17.72 -5.49 4.10
N ARG A 554 -18.15 -5.18 2.87
CA ARG A 554 -19.40 -5.65 2.25
C ARG A 554 -19.19 -6.36 0.92
N ASN A 555 -17.95 -6.49 0.47
CA ASN A 555 -17.63 -7.15 -0.79
C ASN A 555 -17.96 -8.66 -0.69
N PRO A 556 -18.85 -9.20 -1.54
CA PRO A 556 -19.25 -10.60 -1.51
C PRO A 556 -18.42 -11.52 -2.40
N THR A 557 -17.43 -11.01 -3.15
CA THR A 557 -16.71 -11.79 -4.14
C THR A 557 -15.84 -12.88 -3.52
N THR A 558 -15.57 -13.89 -4.33
CA THR A 558 -14.87 -15.14 -4.03
C THR A 558 -13.94 -15.49 -5.18
N PHE A 559 -13.07 -16.46 -4.98
CA PHE A 559 -12.12 -16.89 -6.01
C PHE A 559 -12.79 -17.37 -7.30
N GLY A 560 -14.00 -17.94 -7.23
CA GLY A 560 -14.74 -18.34 -8.43
C GLY A 560 -15.35 -17.16 -9.20
N ASP A 561 -15.24 -15.94 -8.68
CA ASP A 561 -15.77 -14.73 -9.31
C ASP A 561 -14.71 -14.03 -10.20
N ILE A 562 -13.53 -14.62 -10.49
CA ILE A 562 -12.59 -14.01 -11.44
C ILE A 562 -13.29 -13.77 -12.78
N GLY A 563 -13.25 -12.53 -13.28
CA GLY A 563 -13.94 -12.11 -14.48
C GLY A 563 -15.38 -11.60 -14.28
N TYR A 564 -15.85 -11.47 -13.03
CA TYR A 564 -17.25 -11.14 -12.74
C TYR A 564 -17.70 -9.76 -13.23
N ASP A 565 -16.82 -8.77 -13.43
CA ASP A 565 -17.22 -7.37 -13.72
C ASP A 565 -17.67 -7.20 -15.20
N LEU A 566 -18.23 -6.02 -15.52
CA LEU A 566 -18.89 -5.69 -16.79
C LEU A 566 -18.01 -5.93 -18.04
N GLY A 567 -16.70 -5.75 -17.93
CA GLY A 567 -15.76 -5.97 -19.03
C GLY A 567 -15.28 -7.43 -19.18
N GLY A 568 -15.59 -8.30 -18.22
CA GLY A 568 -14.91 -9.59 -18.06
C GLY A 568 -13.66 -9.45 -17.19
N PRO A 569 -12.67 -10.35 -17.37
CA PRO A 569 -11.40 -10.32 -16.64
C PRO A 569 -10.72 -8.96 -16.74
N GLU A 570 -10.49 -8.33 -15.58
CA GLU A 570 -9.90 -7.00 -15.49
C GLU A 570 -9.22 -6.86 -14.13
N VAL A 571 -7.92 -6.51 -14.13
CA VAL A 571 -7.05 -6.61 -12.95
C VAL A 571 -7.53 -5.78 -11.75
N HIS A 572 -8.11 -4.60 -11.97
CA HIS A 572 -8.60 -3.77 -10.87
C HIS A 572 -9.83 -4.40 -10.20
N SER A 573 -10.72 -4.97 -11.01
CA SER A 573 -11.98 -5.58 -10.55
C SER A 573 -11.74 -6.93 -9.89
N ASP A 574 -10.86 -7.76 -10.46
CA ASP A 574 -10.46 -9.06 -9.90
C ASP A 574 -9.50 -8.90 -8.72
N GLY A 575 -8.74 -7.80 -8.66
CA GLY A 575 -7.94 -7.41 -7.50
C GLY A 575 -8.79 -7.16 -6.25
N GLU A 576 -10.05 -6.74 -6.40
CA GLU A 576 -10.97 -6.62 -5.25
C GLU A 576 -11.22 -7.96 -4.55
N ILE A 577 -11.14 -9.08 -5.29
CA ILE A 577 -11.25 -10.44 -4.74
C ILE A 577 -10.06 -10.73 -3.83
N TRP A 578 -8.85 -10.40 -4.28
CA TRP A 578 -7.64 -10.57 -3.47
C TRP A 578 -7.68 -9.69 -2.22
N THR A 579 -8.01 -8.40 -2.37
CA THR A 579 -8.12 -7.47 -1.24
C THR A 579 -9.14 -7.96 -0.22
N THR A 580 -10.33 -8.39 -0.63
CA THR A 580 -11.36 -8.82 0.34
C THR A 580 -10.94 -10.09 1.09
N ILE A 581 -10.23 -11.01 0.43
CA ILE A 581 -9.63 -12.19 1.09
C ILE A 581 -8.64 -11.74 2.17
N LEU A 582 -7.67 -10.89 1.83
CA LEU A 582 -6.69 -10.38 2.79
C LEU A 582 -7.32 -9.53 3.88
N TRP A 583 -8.42 -8.84 3.57
CA TRP A 583 -9.20 -8.06 4.54
C TRP A 583 -9.89 -8.97 5.57
N ASP A 584 -10.42 -10.12 5.15
CA ASP A 584 -10.99 -11.12 6.05
C ASP A 584 -9.93 -11.82 6.90
N VAL A 585 -8.73 -12.07 6.35
CA VAL A 585 -7.57 -12.52 7.13
C VAL A 585 -7.25 -11.51 8.23
N ARG A 586 -7.13 -10.22 7.85
CA ARG A 586 -6.85 -9.12 8.78
C ARG A 586 -7.89 -9.04 9.88
N LYS A 587 -9.18 -9.01 9.54
CA LYS A 587 -10.29 -8.95 10.51
C LYS A 587 -10.25 -10.12 11.48
N SER A 588 -9.97 -11.32 11.00
CA SER A 588 -9.88 -12.53 11.83
C SER A 588 -8.73 -12.46 12.84
N LEU A 589 -7.56 -11.98 12.41
CA LEU A 589 -6.39 -11.80 13.29
C LEU A 589 -6.58 -10.62 14.26
N VAL A 590 -7.13 -9.49 13.81
CA VAL A 590 -7.45 -8.34 14.66
C VAL A 590 -8.50 -8.70 15.72
N ALA A 591 -9.54 -9.45 15.36
CA ALA A 591 -10.55 -9.90 16.31
C ALA A 591 -9.95 -10.76 17.43
N LYS A 592 -8.89 -11.53 17.13
CA LYS A 592 -8.21 -12.40 18.08
C LYS A 592 -7.14 -11.69 18.90
N PHE A 593 -6.32 -10.84 18.27
CA PHE A 593 -5.09 -10.29 18.85
C PHE A 593 -5.13 -8.77 19.10
N GLY A 594 -6.21 -8.09 18.68
CA GLY A 594 -6.34 -6.64 18.71
C GLY A 594 -5.66 -5.97 17.51
N GLU A 595 -5.99 -4.69 17.29
CA GLU A 595 -5.59 -3.93 16.10
C GLU A 595 -4.07 -3.92 15.86
N ALA A 596 -3.30 -3.52 16.88
CA ALA A 596 -1.86 -3.35 16.75
C ALA A 596 -1.14 -4.66 16.42
N GLN A 597 -1.48 -5.76 17.11
CA GLN A 597 -0.83 -7.05 16.87
C GLN A 597 -1.40 -7.76 15.64
N GLY A 598 -2.72 -7.79 15.47
CA GLY A 598 -3.37 -8.48 14.36
C GLY A 598 -3.09 -7.84 13.00
N GLY A 599 -3.09 -6.49 12.94
CA GLY A 599 -2.73 -5.75 11.74
C GLY A 599 -1.27 -6.00 11.34
N GLU A 600 -0.33 -5.85 12.28
CA GLU A 600 1.09 -6.16 12.07
C GLU A 600 1.30 -7.61 11.65
N MET A 601 0.65 -8.57 12.33
CA MET A 601 0.76 -9.98 11.98
C MET A 601 0.34 -10.23 10.53
N THR A 602 -0.77 -9.62 10.09
CA THR A 602 -1.24 -9.76 8.71
C THR A 602 -0.26 -9.16 7.72
N ALA A 603 0.23 -7.93 7.98
CA ALA A 603 1.23 -7.28 7.13
C ALA A 603 2.48 -8.13 6.97
N ARG A 604 3.01 -8.68 8.07
CA ARG A 604 4.16 -9.59 8.00
C ARG A 604 3.90 -10.84 7.17
N ILE A 605 2.73 -11.46 7.30
CA ILE A 605 2.40 -12.66 6.52
C ILE A 605 2.34 -12.33 5.02
N VAL A 606 1.68 -11.23 4.67
CA VAL A 606 1.52 -10.79 3.28
C VAL A 606 2.88 -10.40 2.68
N THR A 607 3.66 -9.56 3.37
CA THR A 607 4.96 -9.11 2.87
C THR A 607 5.98 -10.25 2.80
N ASP A 608 6.09 -11.10 3.83
CA ASP A 608 7.04 -12.22 3.82
C ASP A 608 6.70 -13.28 2.75
N ALA A 609 5.44 -13.35 2.29
CA ALA A 609 5.01 -14.30 1.26
C ALA A 609 5.47 -13.93 -0.15
N MET A 610 5.58 -12.62 -0.45
CA MET A 610 5.95 -12.12 -1.77
C MET A 610 7.22 -12.78 -2.34
N PRO A 611 8.38 -12.79 -1.65
CA PRO A 611 9.59 -13.42 -2.18
C PRO A 611 9.57 -14.96 -2.11
N LEU A 612 8.53 -15.56 -1.53
CA LEU A 612 8.37 -17.02 -1.42
C LEU A 612 7.49 -17.60 -2.52
N SER A 613 6.80 -16.78 -3.31
CA SER A 613 6.00 -17.22 -4.45
C SER A 613 6.86 -17.36 -5.71
N PRO A 614 6.39 -18.13 -6.71
CA PRO A 614 6.95 -18.04 -8.06
C PRO A 614 6.70 -16.65 -8.69
N PRO A 615 7.39 -16.31 -9.80
CA PRO A 615 6.99 -15.21 -10.68
C PRO A 615 5.60 -15.45 -11.28
N ASP A 616 4.90 -14.37 -11.61
CA ASP A 616 3.53 -14.40 -12.15
C ASP A 616 2.59 -15.35 -11.37
N PRO A 617 2.57 -15.28 -10.02
CA PRO A 617 1.88 -16.27 -9.21
C PRO A 617 0.37 -16.22 -9.43
N SER A 618 -0.28 -17.39 -9.39
CA SER A 618 -1.73 -17.47 -9.21
C SER A 618 -2.13 -17.12 -7.77
N PHE A 619 -3.42 -16.89 -7.52
CA PHE A 619 -3.94 -16.72 -6.15
C PHE A 619 -3.64 -17.94 -5.28
N VAL A 620 -3.65 -19.14 -5.87
CA VAL A 620 -3.33 -20.40 -5.17
C VAL A 620 -1.86 -20.44 -4.77
N ASP A 621 -0.95 -20.06 -5.67
CA ASP A 621 0.49 -19.99 -5.39
C ASP A 621 0.77 -19.01 -4.25
N MET A 622 0.14 -17.84 -4.27
CA MET A 622 0.36 -16.83 -3.25
C MET A 622 -0.26 -17.21 -1.89
N ARG A 623 -1.42 -17.88 -1.87
CA ARG A 623 -1.96 -18.49 -0.63
C ARG A 623 -0.95 -19.47 -0.02
N ASP A 624 -0.33 -20.30 -0.84
CA ASP A 624 0.63 -21.31 -0.39
C ASP A 624 1.99 -20.66 0.01
N ALA A 625 2.37 -19.56 -0.62
CA ALA A 625 3.48 -18.71 -0.18
C ALA A 625 3.20 -18.07 1.19
N MET A 626 1.97 -17.59 1.42
CA MET A 626 1.52 -17.08 2.73
C MET A 626 1.52 -18.16 3.81
N ARG A 627 1.21 -19.41 3.45
CA ARG A 627 1.41 -20.56 4.34
C ARG A 627 2.88 -20.73 4.72
N THR A 628 3.77 -20.65 3.74
CA THR A 628 5.22 -20.79 3.99
C THR A 628 5.73 -19.64 4.88
N ALA A 629 5.28 -18.41 4.65
CA ALA A 629 5.59 -17.25 5.48
C ALA A 629 5.12 -17.44 6.93
N LEU A 630 3.88 -17.91 7.12
CA LEU A 630 3.31 -18.25 8.43
C LEU A 630 4.16 -19.29 9.16
N ASP A 631 4.53 -20.36 8.48
CA ASP A 631 5.30 -21.47 9.05
C ASP A 631 6.69 -20.99 9.44
N ASN A 632 7.34 -20.21 8.59
CA ASN A 632 8.65 -19.63 8.87
C ASN A 632 8.61 -18.71 10.11
N ARG A 633 7.69 -17.72 10.12
CA ARG A 633 7.70 -16.67 11.14
C ARG A 633 7.08 -17.10 12.48
N TYR A 634 6.05 -17.94 12.47
CA TYR A 634 5.18 -18.13 13.62
C TYR A 634 5.10 -19.55 14.18
N HIS A 635 5.79 -20.55 13.59
CA HIS A 635 5.71 -21.95 14.04
C HIS A 635 6.03 -22.16 15.53
N SER A 636 6.90 -21.34 16.13
CA SER A 636 7.30 -21.49 17.53
C SER A 636 6.27 -20.94 18.52
N ARG A 637 5.18 -20.32 18.05
CA ARG A 637 4.13 -19.78 18.92
C ARG A 637 3.30 -20.90 19.52
N SER A 638 2.90 -20.74 20.79
CA SER A 638 2.02 -21.70 21.47
C SER A 638 0.60 -21.75 20.90
N ASP A 639 0.17 -20.69 20.21
CA ASP A 639 -1.14 -20.56 19.57
C ASP A 639 -1.04 -20.60 18.03
N TYR A 640 0.06 -21.12 17.48
CA TYR A 640 0.31 -21.18 16.04
C TYR A 640 -0.83 -21.84 15.26
N ASP A 641 -1.37 -22.97 15.73
CA ASP A 641 -2.51 -23.64 15.10
C ASP A 641 -3.75 -22.73 15.02
N THR A 642 -3.94 -21.84 16.00
CA THR A 642 -5.02 -20.84 15.97
C THR A 642 -4.76 -19.78 14.90
N VAL A 643 -3.51 -19.33 14.73
CA VAL A 643 -3.16 -18.36 13.69
C VAL A 643 -3.41 -18.97 12.30
N VAL A 644 -2.95 -20.20 12.09
CA VAL A 644 -3.18 -20.96 10.85
C VAL A 644 -4.68 -21.08 10.56
N ASP A 645 -5.47 -21.50 11.55
CA ASP A 645 -6.91 -21.67 11.43
C ASP A 645 -7.62 -20.35 11.08
N LEU A 646 -7.21 -19.21 11.65
CA LEU A 646 -7.80 -17.91 11.31
C LEU A 646 -7.49 -17.49 9.88
N VAL A 647 -6.25 -17.68 9.41
CA VAL A 647 -5.84 -17.29 8.05
C VAL A 647 -6.49 -18.19 7.00
N PHE A 648 -6.40 -19.51 7.16
CA PHE A 648 -7.00 -20.47 6.24
C PHE A 648 -8.53 -20.50 6.34
N GLY A 649 -9.09 -20.05 7.46
CA GLY A 649 -10.49 -19.72 7.65
C GLY A 649 -11.00 -18.72 6.62
N ALA A 650 -10.31 -17.58 6.50
CA ALA A 650 -10.66 -16.52 5.57
C ALA A 650 -10.54 -16.98 4.11
N PHE A 651 -9.44 -17.65 3.74
CA PHE A 651 -9.27 -18.22 2.40
C PHE A 651 -10.40 -19.19 2.02
N ALA A 652 -10.74 -20.13 2.91
CA ALA A 652 -11.80 -21.09 2.67
C ALA A 652 -13.19 -20.43 2.59
N GLN A 653 -13.45 -19.38 3.37
CA GLN A 653 -14.72 -18.64 3.29
C GLN A 653 -14.90 -17.92 1.94
N ARG A 654 -13.81 -17.66 1.24
CA ARG A 654 -13.77 -16.94 -0.04
C ARG A 654 -13.47 -17.83 -1.25
N GLY A 655 -13.66 -19.14 -1.11
CA GLY A 655 -13.49 -20.07 -2.23
C GLY A 655 -12.04 -20.38 -2.60
N LEU A 656 -11.05 -19.90 -1.83
CA LEU A 656 -9.62 -20.18 -2.02
C LEU A 656 -9.10 -21.23 -1.00
N GLY A 657 -9.98 -22.12 -0.54
CA GLY A 657 -9.67 -23.19 0.41
C GLY A 657 -8.82 -24.32 -0.20
N VAL A 658 -8.56 -25.37 0.57
CA VAL A 658 -7.53 -26.39 0.26
C VAL A 658 -7.76 -27.21 -1.03
N GLY A 659 -8.97 -27.18 -1.58
CA GLY A 659 -9.27 -27.85 -2.85
C GLY A 659 -9.43 -26.91 -4.04
N ALA A 660 -9.10 -25.62 -3.87
CA ALA A 660 -9.16 -24.65 -4.95
C ALA A 660 -8.01 -24.92 -5.91
N ALA A 661 -8.27 -24.80 -7.21
CA ALA A 661 -7.32 -25.12 -8.27
C ALA A 661 -7.44 -24.09 -9.39
N THR A 662 -6.35 -23.95 -10.14
CA THR A 662 -6.22 -23.00 -11.24
C THR A 662 -5.09 -23.48 -12.16
N ASP A 663 -5.18 -23.16 -13.45
CA ASP A 663 -4.21 -23.57 -14.46
C ASP A 663 -2.99 -22.62 -14.57
N GLY A 664 -2.90 -21.62 -13.70
CA GLY A 664 -1.75 -20.72 -13.58
C GLY A 664 -2.15 -19.28 -13.32
N GLY A 665 -1.21 -18.35 -13.44
CA GLY A 665 -1.47 -16.92 -13.24
C GLY A 665 -2.41 -16.30 -14.29
N GLU A 666 -2.54 -16.90 -15.48
CA GLU A 666 -3.40 -16.39 -16.58
C GLU A 666 -4.83 -16.95 -16.57
N ASP A 667 -5.10 -17.92 -15.70
CA ASP A 667 -6.39 -18.59 -15.67
C ASP A 667 -7.50 -17.64 -15.18
N THR A 668 -8.56 -17.52 -15.98
CA THR A 668 -9.73 -16.66 -15.72
C THR A 668 -10.99 -17.47 -15.39
N ASP A 669 -10.91 -18.80 -15.32
CA ASP A 669 -12.00 -19.71 -14.95
C ASP A 669 -11.55 -20.70 -13.85
N PRO A 670 -11.08 -20.20 -12.69
CA PRO A 670 -10.52 -21.05 -11.66
C PRO A 670 -11.56 -21.92 -10.94
N VAL A 671 -11.16 -23.06 -10.41
CA VAL A 671 -12.07 -23.94 -9.65
C VAL A 671 -12.10 -23.55 -8.17
N PRO A 672 -13.20 -22.99 -7.63
CA PRO A 672 -13.27 -22.59 -6.24
C PRO A 672 -13.44 -23.80 -5.29
N SER A 673 -12.91 -23.66 -4.08
CA SER A 673 -13.17 -24.57 -2.97
C SER A 673 -13.36 -23.83 -1.67
N PHE A 674 -14.45 -24.15 -0.98
CA PHE A 674 -14.75 -23.58 0.33
C PHE A 674 -14.30 -24.49 1.48
N THR A 675 -13.42 -25.45 1.18
CA THR A 675 -12.97 -26.44 2.16
C THR A 675 -11.87 -25.85 3.04
N HIS A 676 -12.09 -25.86 4.34
CA HIS A 676 -11.10 -25.49 5.34
C HIS A 676 -10.04 -26.57 5.54
N LEU A 677 -8.82 -26.17 5.91
CA LEU A 677 -7.72 -27.07 6.20
C LEU A 677 -7.99 -27.96 7.42
N ASP A 678 -8.53 -27.39 8.50
CA ASP A 678 -9.03 -28.15 9.66
C ASP A 678 -10.41 -28.76 9.34
N PRO A 679 -10.54 -30.10 9.26
CA PRO A 679 -11.81 -30.77 9.00
C PRO A 679 -12.90 -30.46 10.03
N ALA A 680 -12.54 -30.10 11.26
CA ALA A 680 -13.51 -29.77 12.31
C ALA A 680 -14.28 -28.47 12.02
N ARG A 681 -13.77 -27.60 11.13
CA ARG A 681 -14.45 -26.39 10.68
C ARG A 681 -15.40 -26.64 9.51
N ASN A 682 -15.24 -27.77 8.81
CA ASN A 682 -16.02 -28.08 7.63
C ASN A 682 -17.40 -28.64 7.98
N GLY A 683 -18.42 -28.18 7.26
CA GLY A 683 -19.69 -28.86 7.10
C GLY A 683 -19.83 -29.44 5.70
N THR A 684 -21.01 -29.96 5.39
CA THR A 684 -21.39 -30.38 4.03
C THR A 684 -22.65 -29.64 3.63
N LEU A 685 -22.56 -28.84 2.58
CA LEU A 685 -23.75 -28.31 1.92
C LEU A 685 -24.23 -29.37 0.93
N THR A 686 -25.45 -29.87 1.14
CA THR A 686 -26.12 -30.73 0.16
C THR A 686 -27.44 -30.12 -0.23
N GLY A 687 -27.77 -30.19 -1.52
CA GLY A 687 -29.02 -29.65 -2.00
C GLY A 687 -29.66 -30.50 -3.06
N THR A 688 -30.98 -30.35 -3.18
CA THR A 688 -31.75 -30.80 -4.34
C THR A 688 -32.45 -29.60 -4.94
N VAL A 689 -32.19 -29.35 -6.21
CA VAL A 689 -32.80 -28.28 -7.00
C VAL A 689 -33.98 -28.89 -7.77
N VAL A 690 -35.16 -28.29 -7.59
CA VAL A 690 -36.38 -28.74 -8.26
C VAL A 690 -37.14 -27.60 -8.91
N ASN A 691 -37.88 -27.94 -9.96
CA ASN A 691 -38.83 -27.05 -10.61
C ASN A 691 -40.04 -26.80 -9.69
N ALA A 692 -40.33 -25.54 -9.37
CA ALA A 692 -41.47 -25.15 -8.54
C ALA A 692 -42.84 -25.55 -9.15
N ALA A 693 -42.94 -25.61 -10.48
CA ALA A 693 -44.18 -25.85 -11.19
C ALA A 693 -44.54 -27.34 -11.33
N THR A 694 -43.55 -28.24 -11.28
CA THR A 694 -43.73 -29.70 -11.51
C THR A 694 -43.21 -30.56 -10.38
N GLY A 695 -42.27 -30.07 -9.57
CA GLY A 695 -41.55 -30.84 -8.55
C GLY A 695 -40.45 -31.73 -9.11
N SER A 696 -40.25 -31.73 -10.43
CA SER A 696 -39.19 -32.49 -11.11
C SER A 696 -37.80 -31.94 -10.75
N PRO A 697 -36.75 -32.77 -10.74
CA PRO A 697 -35.38 -32.30 -10.58
C PRO A 697 -34.95 -31.38 -11.72
N VAL A 698 -34.15 -30.36 -11.39
CA VAL A 698 -33.46 -29.53 -12.39
C VAL A 698 -32.05 -30.09 -12.57
N VAL A 699 -31.72 -30.54 -13.77
CA VAL A 699 -30.43 -31.17 -14.10
C VAL A 699 -29.46 -30.11 -14.62
N GLY A 700 -28.17 -30.21 -14.31
CA GLY A 700 -27.14 -29.32 -14.85
C GLY A 700 -27.16 -27.89 -14.29
N ALA A 701 -28.06 -27.57 -13.35
CA ALA A 701 -28.09 -26.26 -12.70
C ALA A 701 -26.73 -25.92 -12.05
N LYS A 702 -26.20 -24.74 -12.36
CA LYS A 702 -24.96 -24.18 -11.82
C LYS A 702 -25.20 -23.68 -10.39
N ILE A 703 -24.36 -24.09 -9.45
CA ILE A 703 -24.44 -23.70 -8.04
C ILE A 703 -23.23 -22.82 -7.71
N VAL A 704 -23.47 -21.54 -7.46
CA VAL A 704 -22.45 -20.55 -7.09
C VAL A 704 -22.64 -20.14 -5.64
N LEU A 705 -21.57 -20.16 -4.84
CA LEU A 705 -21.56 -19.54 -3.51
C LEU A 705 -21.12 -18.08 -3.63
N GLY A 706 -22.00 -17.26 -4.18
CA GLY A 706 -21.71 -15.89 -4.59
C GLY A 706 -22.97 -15.19 -5.09
N ARG A 707 -22.82 -13.97 -5.60
CA ARG A 707 -23.94 -13.14 -6.11
C ARG A 707 -24.00 -13.02 -7.63
N PHE A 708 -22.93 -13.39 -8.31
CA PHE A 708 -22.84 -13.35 -9.77
C PHE A 708 -23.07 -14.74 -10.35
N GLU A 709 -23.43 -14.77 -11.62
CA GLU A 709 -23.68 -16.00 -12.38
C GLU A 709 -23.04 -15.94 -13.76
N ALA A 710 -23.00 -14.74 -14.35
CA ALA A 710 -22.26 -14.46 -15.57
C ALA A 710 -20.77 -14.33 -15.27
N ARG A 711 -19.94 -14.99 -16.09
CA ARG A 711 -18.47 -14.88 -16.05
C ARG A 711 -17.87 -15.29 -14.70
N VAL A 712 -18.45 -16.33 -14.10
CA VAL A 712 -17.97 -16.91 -12.84
C VAL A 712 -18.00 -18.43 -12.93
N THR A 713 -17.13 -19.08 -12.16
CA THR A 713 -17.01 -20.53 -12.11
C THR A 713 -17.93 -21.11 -11.02
N PRO A 714 -18.83 -22.05 -11.35
CA PRO A 714 -19.71 -22.65 -10.35
C PRO A 714 -18.94 -23.57 -9.40
N LEU A 715 -19.34 -23.59 -8.13
CA LEU A 715 -18.83 -24.57 -7.17
C LEU A 715 -19.20 -25.99 -7.59
N ARG A 716 -20.45 -26.21 -8.04
CA ARG A 716 -20.94 -27.52 -8.50
C ARG A 716 -22.01 -27.34 -9.57
N THR A 717 -22.25 -28.40 -10.34
CA THR A 717 -23.45 -28.58 -11.13
C THR A 717 -24.32 -29.69 -10.54
N THR A 718 -25.63 -29.61 -10.75
CA THR A 718 -26.57 -30.63 -10.26
C THR A 718 -26.58 -31.88 -11.14
N SER A 719 -26.69 -33.03 -10.51
CA SER A 719 -26.83 -34.34 -11.18
C SER A 719 -28.20 -34.54 -11.84
N ALA A 720 -28.39 -35.69 -12.49
CA ALA A 720 -29.67 -36.10 -13.08
C ALA A 720 -30.86 -36.14 -12.08
N THR A 721 -30.58 -36.24 -10.77
CA THR A 721 -31.62 -36.17 -9.72
C THR A 721 -31.75 -34.76 -9.13
N GLY A 722 -31.17 -33.75 -9.77
CA GLY A 722 -31.10 -32.37 -9.28
C GLY A 722 -30.28 -32.20 -8.00
N ALA A 723 -29.53 -33.23 -7.60
CA ALA A 723 -28.79 -33.23 -6.35
C ALA A 723 -27.36 -32.73 -6.55
N PHE A 724 -26.84 -32.01 -5.55
CA PHE A 724 -25.44 -31.62 -5.44
C PHE A 724 -24.94 -31.79 -3.99
N SER A 725 -23.62 -31.87 -3.83
CA SER A 725 -22.96 -31.86 -2.53
C SER A 725 -21.56 -31.27 -2.63
N ALA A 726 -21.20 -30.41 -1.67
CA ALA A 726 -19.86 -29.88 -1.54
C ALA A 726 -19.46 -29.76 -0.05
N PRO A 727 -18.20 -30.07 0.31
CA PRO A 727 -17.63 -29.63 1.58
C PRO A 727 -17.51 -28.11 1.58
N VAL A 728 -18.00 -27.47 2.64
CA VAL A 728 -18.01 -26.02 2.80
C VAL A 728 -17.69 -25.70 4.25
N THR A 729 -16.75 -24.78 4.47
CA THR A 729 -16.43 -24.29 5.82
C THR A 729 -17.65 -23.68 6.49
N ALA A 730 -17.72 -23.74 7.81
CA ALA A 730 -18.85 -23.19 8.54
C ALA A 730 -18.97 -21.68 8.29
N GLY A 731 -20.18 -21.23 7.94
CA GLY A 731 -20.42 -19.87 7.49
C GLY A 731 -21.83 -19.63 6.99
N ARG A 732 -22.07 -18.44 6.47
CA ARG A 732 -23.33 -18.04 5.82
C ARG A 732 -23.00 -17.53 4.43
N TYR A 733 -23.65 -18.11 3.44
CA TYR A 733 -23.34 -17.88 2.03
C TYR A 733 -24.60 -17.48 1.26
N PRO A 734 -24.53 -16.50 0.35
CA PRO A 734 -25.49 -16.46 -0.74
C PRO A 734 -25.29 -17.68 -1.64
N VAL A 735 -26.37 -18.33 -2.04
CA VAL A 735 -26.35 -19.42 -3.02
C VAL A 735 -27.10 -18.95 -4.25
N THR A 736 -26.37 -18.62 -5.31
CA THR A 736 -26.94 -18.27 -6.61
C THR A 736 -27.02 -19.51 -7.46
N ILE A 737 -28.20 -19.76 -8.03
CA ILE A 737 -28.47 -20.91 -8.88
C ILE A 737 -28.97 -20.41 -10.23
N SER A 738 -28.30 -20.82 -11.30
CA SER A 738 -28.73 -20.58 -12.68
C SER A 738 -28.93 -21.89 -13.44
N ALA A 739 -29.96 -21.93 -14.28
CA ALA A 739 -30.28 -23.08 -15.13
C ALA A 739 -31.15 -22.65 -16.32
N PRO A 740 -31.00 -23.29 -17.49
CA PRO A 740 -31.87 -23.05 -18.63
C PRO A 740 -33.36 -23.23 -18.27
N GLY A 741 -34.18 -22.24 -18.62
CA GLY A 741 -35.61 -22.20 -18.32
C GLY A 741 -35.97 -21.65 -16.94
N PHE A 742 -34.99 -21.39 -16.06
CA PHE A 742 -35.21 -20.93 -14.69
C PHE A 742 -34.57 -19.57 -14.38
N GLY A 743 -33.75 -19.04 -15.30
CA GLY A 743 -33.01 -17.80 -15.07
C GLY A 743 -32.06 -17.94 -13.89
N THR A 744 -31.92 -16.83 -13.16
CA THR A 744 -30.98 -16.71 -12.03
C THR A 744 -31.74 -16.39 -10.75
N GLN A 745 -31.56 -17.23 -9.74
CA GLN A 745 -32.23 -17.08 -8.44
C GLN A 745 -31.22 -17.22 -7.31
N THR A 746 -31.12 -16.17 -6.49
CA THR A 746 -30.23 -16.14 -5.31
C THR A 746 -31.01 -16.44 -4.04
N PHE A 747 -30.48 -17.36 -3.24
CA PHE A 747 -30.94 -17.71 -1.91
C PHE A 747 -29.96 -17.14 -0.90
N ASP A 748 -30.32 -16.02 -0.27
CA ASP A 748 -29.46 -15.38 0.72
C ASP A 748 -29.38 -16.18 2.03
N ASP A 749 -28.27 -16.00 2.74
CA ASP A 749 -28.08 -16.39 4.13
C ASP A 749 -28.20 -17.92 4.40
N VAL A 750 -27.69 -18.75 3.47
CA VAL A 750 -27.63 -20.20 3.66
C VAL A 750 -26.53 -20.55 4.66
N ALA A 751 -26.95 -20.94 5.87
CA ALA A 751 -26.04 -21.33 6.94
C ALA A 751 -25.50 -22.77 6.79
N VAL A 752 -24.18 -22.91 6.80
CA VAL A 752 -23.45 -24.18 6.91
C VAL A 752 -22.82 -24.30 8.29
N GLY A 753 -23.09 -25.40 9.00
CA GLY A 753 -22.56 -25.65 10.34
C GLY A 753 -21.37 -26.60 10.31
N ALA A 754 -20.39 -26.36 11.19
CA ALA A 754 -19.24 -27.25 11.39
C ALA A 754 -19.69 -28.67 11.80
N GLY A 755 -19.12 -29.70 11.15
CA GLY A 755 -19.47 -31.10 11.37
C GLY A 755 -20.90 -31.50 10.98
N ALA A 756 -21.67 -30.58 10.40
CA ALA A 756 -23.08 -30.79 10.07
C ALA A 756 -23.30 -30.96 8.57
N ILE A 757 -24.31 -31.77 8.22
CA ILE A 757 -24.86 -31.82 6.88
C ILE A 757 -26.00 -30.80 6.80
N THR A 758 -25.78 -29.70 6.10
CA THR A 758 -26.81 -28.73 5.75
C THR A 758 -27.53 -29.21 4.49
N ALA A 759 -28.64 -29.93 4.66
CA ALA A 759 -29.52 -30.29 3.56
C ALA A 759 -30.51 -29.16 3.24
N ARG A 760 -30.63 -28.80 1.96
CA ARG A 760 -31.58 -27.78 1.47
C ARG A 760 -32.31 -28.24 0.22
N LYS A 761 -33.60 -27.92 0.14
CA LYS A 761 -34.37 -28.05 -1.10
C LYS A 761 -34.48 -26.66 -1.72
N PHE A 762 -33.82 -26.46 -2.85
CA PHE A 762 -33.92 -25.23 -3.63
C PHE A 762 -35.04 -25.40 -4.66
N THR A 763 -35.99 -24.47 -4.66
CA THR A 763 -37.17 -24.54 -5.51
C THR A 763 -37.13 -23.38 -6.48
N LEU A 764 -36.80 -23.65 -7.74
CA LEU A 764 -36.66 -22.63 -8.78
C LEU A 764 -38.00 -22.38 -9.45
N SER A 765 -38.42 -21.12 -9.50
CA SER A 765 -39.56 -20.72 -10.31
C SER A 765 -39.16 -20.72 -11.78
N PRO A 766 -39.94 -21.31 -12.70
CA PRO A 766 -39.66 -21.21 -14.14
C PRO A 766 -39.64 -19.76 -14.61
N ASN A 767 -38.64 -19.39 -15.41
CA ASN A 767 -38.60 -18.15 -16.16
C ASN A 767 -39.51 -18.30 -17.40
N LEU A 768 -40.69 -17.70 -17.36
CA LEU A 768 -41.68 -17.81 -18.44
C LEU A 768 -41.29 -17.07 -19.72
N ALA A 769 -40.30 -16.18 -19.61
CA ALA A 769 -39.75 -15.44 -20.73
C ALA A 769 -38.54 -16.13 -21.35
N SER A 770 -38.01 -17.20 -20.75
CA SER A 770 -36.87 -17.95 -21.28
C SER A 770 -37.16 -18.61 -22.62
N THR A 771 -36.21 -18.55 -23.54
CA THR A 771 -36.23 -19.30 -24.81
C THR A 771 -36.17 -20.81 -24.56
N ALA A 772 -35.43 -21.27 -23.56
CA ALA A 772 -35.41 -22.67 -23.11
C ALA A 772 -36.77 -23.10 -22.51
N MET A 773 -37.64 -22.15 -22.15
CA MET A 773 -39.03 -22.43 -21.78
C MET A 773 -40.02 -22.36 -22.95
N GLY A 774 -39.55 -22.00 -24.15
CA GLY A 774 -40.35 -21.86 -25.36
C GLY A 774 -40.98 -20.48 -25.55
N ALA A 775 -40.51 -19.45 -24.84
CA ALA A 775 -40.84 -18.07 -25.15
C ALA A 775 -40.18 -17.63 -26.46
N THR A 776 -40.81 -16.69 -27.17
CA THR A 776 -40.28 -16.18 -28.43
C THR A 776 -40.42 -14.66 -28.54
N VAL A 777 -39.41 -14.03 -29.12
CA VAL A 777 -39.51 -12.64 -29.56
C VAL A 777 -40.43 -12.60 -30.79
N VAL A 778 -41.51 -11.83 -30.73
CA VAL A 778 -42.47 -11.70 -31.85
C VAL A 778 -42.34 -10.38 -32.59
N ASP A 779 -41.73 -9.38 -31.97
CA ASP A 779 -41.51 -8.04 -32.55
C ASP A 779 -40.42 -7.33 -31.74
N SER A 780 -39.43 -6.75 -32.41
CA SER A 780 -38.36 -5.98 -31.77
C SER A 780 -37.93 -4.81 -32.65
N THR A 781 -37.50 -3.71 -32.03
CA THR A 781 -36.96 -2.54 -32.74
C THR A 781 -35.57 -2.76 -33.33
N THR A 782 -34.81 -3.68 -32.75
CA THR A 782 -33.45 -4.05 -33.16
C THR A 782 -33.28 -5.57 -33.09
N PRO A 783 -32.46 -6.20 -33.95
CA PRO A 783 -32.12 -7.62 -33.85
C PRO A 783 -31.47 -7.97 -32.49
N GLY A 784 -31.38 -9.26 -32.15
CA GLY A 784 -30.69 -9.72 -30.93
C GLY A 784 -31.52 -9.65 -29.64
N ALA A 785 -32.83 -9.44 -29.73
CA ALA A 785 -33.69 -9.30 -28.54
C ALA A 785 -33.91 -10.64 -27.80
N GLU A 786 -33.54 -11.75 -28.42
CA GLU A 786 -33.42 -13.08 -27.84
C GLU A 786 -32.42 -13.12 -26.68
N ASN A 787 -31.40 -12.26 -26.68
CA ASN A 787 -30.45 -12.11 -25.58
C ASN A 787 -31.11 -11.60 -24.29
N LEU A 788 -32.34 -11.05 -24.35
CA LEU A 788 -33.09 -10.68 -23.14
C LEU A 788 -33.73 -11.88 -22.43
N LEU A 789 -33.62 -13.07 -23.01
CA LEU A 789 -34.44 -14.24 -22.73
C LEU A 789 -33.62 -15.53 -22.63
N ASP A 790 -32.29 -15.43 -22.55
CA ASP A 790 -31.37 -16.56 -22.63
C ASP A 790 -30.95 -17.08 -21.25
N ASP A 791 -31.57 -16.56 -20.18
CA ASP A 791 -31.32 -16.92 -18.78
C ASP A 791 -29.95 -16.48 -18.24
N THR A 792 -29.19 -15.63 -18.95
CA THR A 792 -27.88 -15.14 -18.48
C THR A 792 -27.74 -13.63 -18.56
N ALA A 793 -26.97 -13.04 -17.65
CA ALA A 793 -26.53 -11.65 -17.71
C ALA A 793 -25.21 -11.48 -18.50
N GLY A 794 -24.66 -12.56 -19.06
CA GLY A 794 -23.44 -12.53 -19.86
C GLY A 794 -23.62 -11.92 -21.24
N SER A 795 -24.86 -11.92 -21.76
CA SER A 795 -25.27 -11.37 -23.04
C SER A 795 -25.92 -9.99 -22.91
N THR A 796 -26.04 -9.27 -24.03
CA THR A 796 -26.71 -7.97 -24.04
C THR A 796 -27.53 -7.76 -25.30
N TRP A 797 -28.68 -7.10 -25.14
CA TRP A 797 -29.45 -6.53 -26.23
C TRP A 797 -29.27 -5.01 -26.28
N LYS A 798 -29.01 -4.49 -27.48
CA LYS A 798 -28.81 -3.05 -27.73
C LYS A 798 -30.03 -2.46 -28.43
N SER A 799 -30.49 -1.31 -27.94
CA SER A 799 -31.63 -0.57 -28.50
C SER A 799 -31.45 0.95 -28.35
N ALA A 800 -32.38 1.74 -28.89
CA ALA A 800 -32.36 3.19 -28.72
C ALA A 800 -33.18 3.62 -27.48
N PRO A 801 -32.75 4.67 -26.74
CA PRO A 801 -33.50 5.16 -25.59
C PRO A 801 -34.88 5.69 -26.01
N ARG A 802 -35.91 5.40 -25.19
CA ARG A 802 -37.33 5.78 -25.35
C ARG A 802 -38.07 5.13 -26.52
N THR A 803 -37.36 4.72 -27.57
CA THR A 803 -37.97 4.10 -28.76
C THR A 803 -37.72 2.60 -28.83
N GLY A 804 -36.69 2.09 -28.16
CA GLY A 804 -36.33 0.68 -28.10
C GLY A 804 -37.40 -0.16 -27.41
N LYS A 805 -37.80 -1.25 -28.07
CA LYS A 805 -38.87 -2.13 -27.59
C LYS A 805 -38.68 -3.56 -28.10
N ALA A 806 -38.81 -4.53 -27.19
CA ALA A 806 -38.97 -5.95 -27.49
C ALA A 806 -40.34 -6.44 -27.01
N THR A 807 -41.05 -7.17 -27.86
CA THR A 807 -42.31 -7.84 -27.55
C THR A 807 -42.08 -9.35 -27.55
N VAL A 808 -42.35 -9.98 -26.41
CA VAL A 808 -42.09 -11.40 -26.18
C VAL A 808 -43.42 -12.10 -25.93
N LYS A 809 -43.63 -13.21 -26.62
CA LYS A 809 -44.70 -14.15 -26.34
C LYS A 809 -44.17 -15.20 -25.36
N LEU A 810 -44.75 -15.26 -24.17
CA LEU A 810 -44.44 -16.26 -23.17
C LEU A 810 -44.84 -17.65 -23.66
N ALA A 811 -44.24 -18.70 -23.10
CA ALA A 811 -44.59 -20.07 -23.44
C ALA A 811 -46.06 -20.43 -23.17
N LYS A 812 -46.64 -19.84 -22.11
CA LYS A 812 -48.02 -20.09 -21.67
C LYS A 812 -48.61 -18.86 -21.02
N THR A 813 -49.92 -18.68 -21.16
CA THR A 813 -50.65 -17.62 -20.45
C THR A 813 -50.54 -17.88 -18.96
N ALA A 814 -50.06 -16.91 -18.21
CA ALA A 814 -49.84 -17.05 -16.77
C ALA A 814 -50.15 -15.76 -16.02
N PRO A 815 -50.54 -15.86 -14.72
CA PRO A 815 -50.61 -14.71 -13.83
C PRO A 815 -49.19 -14.32 -13.40
N VAL A 816 -48.56 -13.40 -14.14
CA VAL A 816 -47.23 -12.87 -13.84
C VAL A 816 -47.27 -12.10 -12.54
N SER A 817 -46.40 -12.46 -11.60
CA SER A 817 -46.32 -11.85 -10.26
C SER A 817 -45.09 -10.98 -10.06
N ALA A 818 -44.02 -11.23 -10.82
CA ALA A 818 -42.80 -10.44 -10.76
C ALA A 818 -42.05 -10.54 -12.10
N ILE A 819 -41.20 -9.54 -12.33
CA ILE A 819 -40.11 -9.63 -13.30
C ILE A 819 -38.79 -9.45 -12.58
N GLN A 820 -37.72 -9.98 -13.17
CA GLN A 820 -36.37 -9.66 -12.77
C GLN A 820 -35.65 -9.11 -14.00
N VAL A 821 -34.89 -8.03 -13.83
CA VAL A 821 -34.20 -7.34 -14.93
C VAL A 821 -32.75 -7.17 -14.55
N SER A 822 -31.84 -7.40 -15.49
CA SER A 822 -30.41 -7.11 -15.36
C SER A 822 -30.00 -6.00 -16.33
N ALA A 823 -29.25 -5.02 -15.82
CA ALA A 823 -28.57 -3.99 -16.61
C ALA A 823 -27.07 -4.28 -16.71
N PHE A 824 -26.64 -5.49 -16.35
CA PHE A 824 -25.25 -5.91 -16.25
C PHE A 824 -24.64 -6.14 -17.63
N THR A 825 -24.21 -5.06 -18.28
CA THR A 825 -23.85 -5.04 -19.71
C THR A 825 -22.34 -4.84 -19.89
N THR A 826 -21.86 -4.74 -21.13
CA THR A 826 -20.43 -4.46 -21.40
C THR A 826 -20.08 -2.96 -21.34
N SER A 827 -21.09 -2.08 -21.28
CA SER A 827 -20.88 -0.63 -21.21
C SER A 827 -21.65 -0.02 -20.03
N ARG A 828 -20.90 0.50 -19.05
CA ARG A 828 -21.43 1.10 -17.81
C ARG A 828 -22.44 2.21 -18.08
N PHE A 829 -22.12 3.13 -18.99
CA PHE A 829 -22.97 4.31 -19.25
C PHE A 829 -24.08 4.04 -20.26
N GLU A 830 -23.96 3.02 -21.10
CA GLU A 830 -25.07 2.60 -21.98
C GLU A 830 -26.02 1.62 -21.28
N ALA A 831 -25.67 1.09 -20.11
CA ALA A 831 -26.52 0.22 -19.33
C ALA A 831 -27.90 0.83 -19.08
N LEU A 832 -28.91 -0.02 -19.01
CA LEU A 832 -30.29 0.36 -18.73
C LEU A 832 -30.39 1.10 -17.39
N ARG A 833 -30.98 2.29 -17.42
CA ARG A 833 -31.33 3.06 -16.22
C ARG A 833 -32.81 2.97 -15.89
N GLY A 834 -33.67 3.10 -16.90
CA GLY A 834 -35.12 3.09 -16.74
C GLY A 834 -35.83 2.29 -17.82
N PHE A 835 -36.95 1.67 -17.46
CA PHE A 835 -37.75 0.85 -18.37
C PHE A 835 -39.25 0.96 -18.11
N THR A 836 -40.03 0.62 -19.13
CA THR A 836 -41.48 0.45 -19.04
C THR A 836 -41.87 -0.96 -19.48
N LEU A 837 -42.65 -1.65 -18.66
CA LEU A 837 -43.20 -2.97 -18.95
C LEU A 837 -44.70 -2.91 -19.19
N GLN A 838 -45.13 -3.49 -20.31
CA GLN A 838 -46.53 -3.72 -20.63
C GLN A 838 -46.82 -5.21 -20.75
N THR A 839 -48.04 -5.60 -20.45
CA THR A 839 -48.52 -6.98 -20.60
C THR A 839 -49.76 -7.02 -21.49
N SER A 840 -49.96 -8.15 -22.16
CA SER A 840 -51.16 -8.44 -22.94
C SER A 840 -51.49 -9.94 -22.90
N THR A 841 -52.77 -10.28 -23.03
CA THR A 841 -53.23 -11.67 -23.22
C THR A 841 -53.39 -12.05 -24.69
N ASP A 842 -53.52 -11.07 -25.59
CA ASP A 842 -53.81 -11.28 -27.02
C ASP A 842 -52.76 -10.69 -27.96
N GLY A 843 -51.78 -9.95 -27.42
CA GLY A 843 -50.72 -9.28 -28.20
C GLY A 843 -51.17 -7.97 -28.85
N VAL A 844 -52.43 -7.57 -28.69
CA VAL A 844 -53.04 -6.39 -29.34
C VAL A 844 -53.43 -5.33 -28.30
N ASN A 845 -54.06 -5.74 -27.20
CA ASN A 845 -54.50 -4.86 -26.12
C ASN A 845 -53.44 -4.82 -25.02
N TRP A 846 -52.79 -3.66 -24.87
CA TRP A 846 -51.64 -3.50 -23.97
C TRP A 846 -52.00 -2.73 -22.71
N LYS A 847 -51.54 -3.22 -21.57
CA LYS A 847 -51.63 -2.52 -20.28
C LYS A 847 -50.23 -2.32 -19.72
N THR A 848 -49.87 -1.07 -19.41
CA THR A 848 -48.66 -0.78 -18.62
C THR A 848 -48.85 -1.31 -17.20
N VAL A 849 -47.93 -2.16 -16.76
CA VAL A 849 -47.94 -2.77 -15.42
C VAL A 849 -46.80 -2.27 -14.54
N ARG A 850 -45.73 -1.75 -15.15
CA ARG A 850 -44.59 -1.19 -14.43
C ARG A 850 -43.93 -0.09 -15.28
N THR A 851 -43.49 0.97 -14.63
CA THR A 851 -42.60 1.99 -15.19
C THR A 851 -41.61 2.36 -14.11
N GLU A 852 -40.32 2.28 -14.42
CA GLU A 852 -39.22 2.62 -13.55
C GLU A 852 -38.34 3.63 -14.26
N SER A 853 -38.33 4.89 -13.81
CA SER A 853 -37.49 5.92 -14.43
C SER A 853 -36.02 5.86 -14.00
N ALA A 854 -35.72 5.14 -12.93
CA ALA A 854 -34.38 4.94 -12.36
C ALA A 854 -34.29 3.57 -11.67
N ALA A 855 -34.63 2.50 -12.39
CA ALA A 855 -34.53 1.12 -11.95
C ALA A 855 -33.13 0.78 -11.43
N PHE A 856 -32.10 1.30 -12.11
CA PHE A 856 -30.69 1.12 -11.79
C PHE A 856 -30.08 2.51 -11.59
N GLY A 857 -29.93 2.93 -10.34
CA GLY A 857 -29.25 4.16 -9.98
C GLY A 857 -27.88 3.85 -9.40
N TYR A 858 -26.96 4.81 -9.52
CA TYR A 858 -25.62 4.72 -8.96
C TYR A 858 -25.24 6.04 -8.28
N GLN A 859 -24.28 5.99 -7.36
CA GLN A 859 -23.58 7.18 -6.88
C GLN A 859 -22.34 7.38 -7.75
N ALA A 860 -22.08 8.63 -8.17
CA ALA A 860 -20.84 9.05 -8.81
C ALA A 860 -19.61 8.40 -8.14
N PRO A 861 -18.57 8.02 -8.90
CA PRO A 861 -18.27 8.56 -10.22
C PRO A 861 -18.78 7.73 -11.40
N ARG A 862 -19.16 6.45 -11.21
CA ARG A 862 -19.63 5.61 -12.33
C ARG A 862 -20.54 4.45 -11.85
N PRO A 863 -21.37 3.89 -12.74
CA PRO A 863 -22.06 2.63 -12.47
C PRO A 863 -21.09 1.46 -12.25
N THR A 864 -21.39 0.61 -11.28
CA THR A 864 -20.60 -0.58 -10.91
C THR A 864 -21.39 -1.86 -11.10
N ALA A 865 -20.71 -3.01 -11.04
CA ALA A 865 -21.35 -4.32 -11.15
C ALA A 865 -22.55 -4.50 -10.21
N PRO A 866 -22.45 -4.22 -8.90
CA PRO A 866 -23.60 -4.35 -7.99
C PRO A 866 -24.75 -3.37 -8.28
N ASP A 867 -24.50 -2.21 -8.90
CA ASP A 867 -25.59 -1.29 -9.27
C ASP A 867 -26.46 -1.88 -10.37
N LEU A 868 -25.83 -2.61 -11.30
CA LEU A 868 -26.35 -3.06 -12.58
C LEU A 868 -26.78 -4.53 -12.60
N ASN A 869 -26.40 -5.33 -11.59
CA ASN A 869 -26.83 -6.71 -11.42
C ASN A 869 -28.37 -6.84 -11.27
N TYR A 870 -28.90 -8.07 -11.28
CA TYR A 870 -30.32 -8.39 -11.25
C TYR A 870 -31.10 -7.66 -10.15
N ARG A 871 -32.23 -7.05 -10.53
CA ARG A 871 -33.23 -6.48 -9.62
C ARG A 871 -34.60 -7.10 -9.86
N THR A 872 -35.27 -7.48 -8.77
CA THR A 872 -36.62 -8.07 -8.83
C THR A 872 -37.69 -7.02 -8.59
N PHE A 873 -38.64 -6.90 -9.52
CA PHE A 873 -39.78 -5.99 -9.45
C PHE A 873 -41.06 -6.81 -9.29
N THR A 874 -41.58 -6.86 -8.06
CA THR A 874 -42.82 -7.58 -7.72
C THR A 874 -44.04 -6.72 -8.01
N PHE A 875 -45.11 -7.34 -8.51
CA PHE A 875 -46.39 -6.67 -8.76
C PHE A 875 -47.33 -6.84 -7.57
N ASP A 876 -48.04 -5.76 -7.20
CA ASP A 876 -49.01 -5.77 -6.08
C ASP A 876 -50.06 -6.87 -6.21
N LYS A 877 -50.44 -7.18 -7.46
CA LYS A 877 -51.36 -8.27 -7.81
C LYS A 877 -50.85 -8.95 -9.08
N PRO A 878 -50.89 -10.30 -9.14
CA PRO A 878 -50.54 -11.00 -10.37
C PRO A 878 -51.40 -10.56 -11.55
N VAL A 879 -50.78 -10.33 -12.71
CA VAL A 879 -51.42 -9.88 -13.95
C VAL A 879 -51.41 -11.01 -14.98
N GLN A 880 -52.57 -11.33 -15.55
CA GLN A 880 -52.64 -12.33 -16.61
C GLN A 880 -51.96 -11.82 -17.88
N ALA A 881 -50.98 -12.57 -18.37
CA ALA A 881 -50.22 -12.22 -19.57
C ALA A 881 -49.88 -13.48 -20.37
N GLN A 882 -50.01 -13.40 -21.69
CA GLN A 882 -49.38 -14.30 -22.67
C GLN A 882 -48.23 -13.58 -23.39
N TYR A 883 -48.23 -12.24 -23.36
CA TYR A 883 -47.23 -11.39 -23.97
C TYR A 883 -46.74 -10.36 -22.97
N ILE A 884 -45.45 -10.08 -23.02
CA ILE A 884 -44.83 -8.92 -22.39
C ILE A 884 -44.26 -8.01 -23.48
N ARG A 885 -44.19 -6.72 -23.19
CA ARG A 885 -43.49 -5.74 -24.03
C ARG A 885 -42.63 -4.88 -23.13
N PHE A 886 -41.33 -4.95 -23.37
CA PHE A 886 -40.30 -4.28 -22.62
C PHE A 886 -39.77 -3.09 -23.41
N TRP A 887 -39.83 -1.90 -22.81
CA TRP A 887 -39.32 -0.66 -23.38
C TRP A 887 -38.08 -0.20 -22.63
N THR A 888 -37.04 0.17 -23.36
CA THR A 888 -35.80 0.74 -22.82
C THR A 888 -35.91 2.26 -22.80
N ASP A 889 -36.26 2.82 -21.65
CA ASP A 889 -36.65 4.24 -21.55
C ASP A 889 -35.42 5.17 -21.50
N SER A 890 -34.35 4.76 -20.81
CA SER A 890 -33.12 5.57 -20.67
C SER A 890 -31.87 4.73 -20.39
N ALA A 891 -30.72 5.22 -20.85
CA ALA A 891 -29.39 4.77 -20.46
C ALA A 891 -28.94 5.45 -19.15
N GLN A 892 -27.86 4.96 -18.54
CA GLN A 892 -27.21 5.62 -17.40
C GLN A 892 -26.72 7.02 -17.78
N GLY A 893 -25.96 7.10 -18.88
CA GLY A 893 -25.41 8.33 -19.41
C GLY A 893 -26.40 9.12 -20.24
N GLU A 894 -26.45 10.45 -20.06
CA GLU A 894 -27.46 11.29 -20.69
C GLU A 894 -27.16 11.63 -22.15
N THR A 895 -25.92 11.44 -22.61
CA THR A 895 -25.54 11.68 -24.01
C THR A 895 -25.55 10.40 -24.86
N LYS A 896 -25.73 9.24 -24.24
CA LYS A 896 -25.77 7.95 -24.95
C LYS A 896 -27.00 7.83 -25.84
N THR A 897 -26.76 7.34 -27.06
CA THR A 897 -27.80 7.04 -28.06
C THR A 897 -28.20 5.57 -28.08
N VAL A 898 -27.52 4.74 -27.27
CA VAL A 898 -27.75 3.31 -27.12
C VAL A 898 -28.10 3.02 -25.67
N VAL A 899 -29.06 2.11 -25.47
CA VAL A 899 -29.35 1.46 -24.19
C VAL A 899 -29.05 -0.02 -24.33
N GLN A 900 -28.28 -0.57 -23.39
CA GLN A 900 -27.99 -1.98 -23.29
C GLN A 900 -28.79 -2.58 -22.12
N THR A 901 -29.45 -3.71 -22.36
CA THR A 901 -30.11 -4.51 -21.31
C THR A 901 -29.58 -5.92 -21.40
N ALA A 902 -29.21 -6.52 -20.27
CA ALA A 902 -28.68 -7.87 -20.26
C ALA A 902 -29.83 -8.88 -20.35
N GLU A 903 -30.74 -8.89 -19.37
CA GLU A 903 -31.73 -9.98 -19.26
C GLU A 903 -33.08 -9.49 -18.69
N VAL A 904 -34.18 -10.11 -19.12
CA VAL A 904 -35.55 -9.90 -18.59
C VAL A 904 -36.23 -11.23 -18.29
N GLN A 905 -36.29 -11.58 -17.01
CA GLN A 905 -36.92 -12.81 -16.52
C GLN A 905 -38.35 -12.54 -16.04
N VAL A 906 -39.26 -13.48 -16.28
CA VAL A 906 -40.69 -13.35 -15.92
C VAL A 906 -41.12 -14.51 -15.05
N PHE A 907 -41.59 -14.20 -13.84
CA PHE A 907 -41.99 -15.20 -12.86
C PHE A 907 -43.48 -15.15 -12.53
N SER A 908 -44.03 -16.33 -12.25
CA SER A 908 -45.41 -16.49 -11.78
C SER A 908 -45.46 -17.38 -10.55
N GLY A 909 -46.02 -16.86 -9.46
CA GLY A 909 -46.21 -17.64 -8.22
C GLY A 909 -47.32 -18.70 -8.27
N LYS A 910 -47.95 -18.95 -9.44
CA LYS A 910 -49.11 -19.86 -9.56
C LYS A 910 -49.06 -20.81 -10.76
N VAL A 911 -48.01 -20.75 -11.58
CA VAL A 911 -47.91 -21.59 -12.77
C VAL A 911 -47.65 -23.05 -12.40
N LYS A 912 -48.25 -23.99 -13.14
CA LYS A 912 -48.10 -25.43 -12.94
C LYS A 912 -47.91 -26.15 -14.27
N GLY A 913 -47.21 -27.29 -14.23
CA GLY A 913 -47.06 -28.19 -15.39
C GLY A 913 -46.32 -27.53 -16.53
N ILE A 914 -45.21 -26.85 -16.22
CA ILE A 914 -44.31 -26.21 -17.17
C ILE A 914 -42.92 -26.76 -16.87
N ASP A 915 -42.32 -27.43 -17.85
CA ASP A 915 -40.93 -27.90 -17.81
C ASP A 915 -40.17 -27.25 -18.98
N PRO A 916 -38.85 -27.05 -18.84
CA PRO A 916 -38.02 -26.61 -19.96
C PRO A 916 -38.18 -27.52 -21.18
N LEU A 917 -37.99 -26.95 -22.36
CA LEU A 917 -37.82 -27.74 -23.57
C LEU A 917 -36.62 -28.69 -23.38
N PRO A 918 -36.62 -29.87 -24.04
CA PRO A 918 -35.42 -30.69 -24.08
C PRO A 918 -34.22 -29.84 -24.51
N PRO A 919 -33.06 -29.96 -23.84
CA PRO A 919 -31.87 -29.26 -24.29
C PRO A 919 -31.62 -29.59 -25.75
N LEU A 920 -31.20 -28.58 -26.51
CA LEU A 920 -30.70 -28.83 -27.86
C LEU A 920 -29.51 -29.80 -27.75
N PRO A 921 -29.30 -30.69 -28.73
CA PRO A 921 -28.05 -31.44 -28.77
C PRO A 921 -26.88 -30.43 -28.75
N PRO A 922 -25.79 -30.72 -28.03
CA PRO A 922 -24.63 -29.84 -28.02
C PRO A 922 -24.20 -29.53 -29.44
N ASP A 923 -23.79 -28.30 -29.68
CA ASP A 923 -23.27 -27.94 -30.98
C ASP A 923 -21.99 -28.73 -31.28
N GLU A 924 -21.89 -29.26 -32.50
CA GLU A 924 -20.69 -29.97 -32.94
C GLU A 924 -19.48 -29.01 -32.88
N PRO A 925 -18.34 -29.43 -32.31
CA PRO A 925 -17.16 -28.58 -32.22
C PRO A 925 -16.74 -28.04 -33.59
N VAL A 926 -16.39 -26.77 -33.63
CA VAL A 926 -15.86 -26.12 -34.84
C VAL A 926 -14.36 -26.11 -34.73
N THR A 927 -13.69 -26.88 -35.58
CA THR A 927 -12.23 -26.83 -35.72
C THR A 927 -11.88 -26.14 -37.03
N ASP A 928 -11.01 -25.14 -36.93
CA ASP A 928 -10.44 -24.43 -38.07
C ASP A 928 -8.90 -24.46 -37.96
N THR A 929 -8.23 -24.65 -39.08
CA THR A 929 -6.76 -24.81 -39.11
C THR A 929 -6.17 -23.91 -40.17
N GLY A 930 -5.09 -23.23 -39.82
CA GLY A 930 -4.47 -22.23 -40.68
C GLY A 930 -2.97 -22.09 -40.45
N THR A 931 -2.36 -21.10 -41.10
CA THR A 931 -0.98 -20.70 -40.82
C THR A 931 -0.89 -19.18 -40.92
N ILE A 932 -0.43 -18.54 -39.84
CA ILE A 932 -0.20 -17.09 -39.82
C ILE A 932 1.25 -16.82 -40.20
N VAL A 933 1.46 -16.14 -41.32
CA VAL A 933 2.76 -16.09 -42.01
C VAL A 933 3.78 -15.16 -41.34
N ALA A 934 3.36 -14.05 -40.73
CA ALA A 934 4.23 -13.16 -39.96
C ALA A 934 3.48 -12.61 -38.73
N ALA A 935 4.22 -12.07 -37.77
CA ALA A 935 3.65 -11.37 -36.63
C ALA A 935 3.28 -9.92 -36.99
N ASN A 936 2.35 -9.32 -36.24
CA ASN A 936 1.98 -7.92 -36.35
C ASN A 936 3.19 -7.00 -36.07
N PRO A 937 3.69 -6.19 -37.04
CA PRO A 937 4.68 -5.18 -36.76
C PRO A 937 3.97 -3.98 -36.12
N SER A 938 3.86 -3.98 -34.79
CA SER A 938 3.44 -2.81 -34.01
C SER A 938 4.15 -1.55 -34.54
N THR A 939 3.40 -0.54 -35.03
CA THR A 939 3.77 0.86 -35.41
C THR A 939 3.43 1.35 -36.83
N GLY A 940 2.78 0.56 -37.69
CA GLY A 940 2.13 1.10 -38.89
C GLY A 940 3.05 1.24 -40.12
N THR A 941 2.98 0.25 -41.01
CA THR A 941 2.70 0.35 -42.46
C THR A 941 2.81 -1.06 -43.05
N ALA A 942 1.81 -1.46 -43.84
CA ALA A 942 1.62 -2.83 -44.34
C ALA A 942 2.73 -3.28 -45.34
N PRO A 943 2.86 -4.60 -45.60
CA PRO A 943 1.95 -5.23 -46.56
C PRO A 943 1.32 -6.59 -46.17
N THR A 944 0.02 -6.70 -46.50
CA THR A 944 -0.84 -7.88 -46.74
C THR A 944 -1.11 -8.87 -45.59
N GLY A 945 -2.18 -8.64 -44.80
CA GLY A 945 -2.81 -9.56 -43.84
C GLY A 945 -4.22 -9.09 -43.41
N VAL A 946 -4.99 -9.92 -42.70
CA VAL A 946 -6.34 -9.59 -42.18
C VAL A 946 -6.20 -9.01 -40.78
N THR A 947 -6.34 -7.70 -40.64
CA THR A 947 -6.36 -7.00 -39.35
C THR A 947 -7.78 -6.84 -38.80
N ALA A 948 -7.91 -6.54 -37.51
CA ALA A 948 -9.16 -6.04 -36.90
C ALA A 948 -9.78 -4.89 -37.73
N THR A 949 -8.96 -3.92 -38.15
CA THR A 949 -9.41 -2.82 -39.01
C THR A 949 -9.88 -3.30 -40.39
N ALA A 950 -9.23 -4.31 -40.99
CA ALA A 950 -9.67 -4.88 -42.26
C ALA A 950 -11.01 -5.63 -42.13
N LEU A 951 -11.19 -6.42 -41.05
CA LEU A 951 -12.44 -7.11 -40.74
C LEU A 951 -13.59 -6.12 -40.54
N THR A 952 -13.39 -5.08 -39.72
CA THR A 952 -14.39 -4.03 -39.46
C THR A 952 -14.77 -3.25 -40.72
N THR A 953 -13.83 -3.04 -41.66
CA THR A 953 -14.06 -2.24 -42.88
C THR A 953 -14.83 -3.02 -43.96
N ALA A 954 -14.53 -4.31 -44.15
CA ALA A 954 -15.10 -5.11 -45.24
C ALA A 954 -16.27 -6.01 -44.80
N CYS A 955 -16.37 -6.31 -43.51
CA CYS A 955 -17.33 -7.22 -42.87
C CYS A 955 -17.67 -8.48 -43.68
N GLY A 956 -16.64 -9.07 -44.28
CA GLY A 956 -16.72 -10.33 -45.00
C GLY A 956 -15.43 -11.11 -44.79
N VAL A 957 -15.54 -12.40 -44.50
CA VAL A 957 -14.41 -13.32 -44.41
C VAL A 957 -13.94 -13.61 -45.84
N PRO A 958 -12.67 -13.32 -46.22
CA PRO A 958 -12.15 -13.66 -47.53
C PRO A 958 -12.25 -15.17 -47.78
N ALA A 959 -12.59 -15.59 -49.00
CA ALA A 959 -12.60 -17.01 -49.35
C ALA A 959 -11.19 -17.61 -49.23
N ALA A 960 -11.06 -18.78 -48.60
CA ALA A 960 -9.82 -19.54 -48.59
C ALA A 960 -9.31 -19.76 -50.05
N PRO A 961 -8.01 -19.58 -50.35
CA PRO A 961 -6.86 -19.54 -49.44
C PRO A 961 -6.28 -18.13 -49.15
N ALA A 962 -7.09 -17.08 -49.01
CA ALA A 962 -6.60 -15.69 -48.88
C ALA A 962 -6.32 -15.19 -47.43
N GLN A 963 -5.58 -15.96 -46.60
CA GLN A 963 -5.20 -15.58 -45.22
C GLN A 963 -3.66 -15.59 -45.01
N GLY A 964 -3.14 -14.58 -44.30
CA GLY A 964 -1.72 -14.29 -44.03
C GLY A 964 -1.35 -12.86 -44.49
N ALA A 965 -0.81 -11.95 -43.67
CA ALA A 965 0.45 -12.06 -42.92
C ALA A 965 0.46 -11.67 -41.42
N ASP A 966 -0.64 -11.45 -40.73
CA ASP A 966 -0.65 -11.13 -39.28
C ASP A 966 -1.85 -11.68 -38.47
N GLY A 967 -2.84 -12.28 -39.12
CA GLY A 967 -4.00 -12.89 -38.44
C GLY A 967 -4.82 -13.86 -39.31
N TRP A 968 -5.70 -14.62 -38.66
CA TRP A 968 -6.60 -15.65 -39.19
C TRP A 968 -8.02 -15.41 -38.65
N VAL A 969 -9.05 -15.52 -39.49
CA VAL A 969 -10.45 -15.29 -39.06
C VAL A 969 -11.27 -16.55 -39.25
N THR A 970 -11.89 -17.03 -38.18
CA THR A 970 -12.83 -18.15 -38.17
C THR A 970 -14.26 -17.64 -38.02
N GLU A 971 -15.16 -18.07 -38.91
CA GLU A 971 -16.60 -17.88 -38.77
C GLU A 971 -17.17 -18.99 -37.88
N VAL A 972 -17.70 -18.67 -36.70
CA VAL A 972 -18.39 -19.64 -35.84
C VAL A 972 -19.89 -19.64 -36.13
N PRO A 973 -20.62 -20.78 -36.07
CA PRO A 973 -22.05 -20.84 -36.30
C PRO A 973 -22.82 -19.81 -35.47
N ALA A 974 -23.98 -19.35 -35.97
CA ALA A 974 -24.77 -18.35 -35.26
C ALA A 974 -25.21 -18.80 -33.86
N SER A 975 -25.30 -20.11 -33.60
CA SER A 975 -25.60 -20.68 -32.29
C SER A 975 -24.48 -20.50 -31.26
N PHE A 976 -23.22 -20.33 -31.68
CA PHE A 976 -22.07 -20.11 -30.80
C PHE A 976 -22.04 -18.70 -30.20
N GLY A 977 -22.89 -17.80 -30.69
CA GLY A 977 -23.07 -16.45 -30.15
C GLY A 977 -23.97 -16.40 -28.91
N ASP A 978 -24.25 -17.52 -28.26
CA ASP A 978 -25.09 -17.59 -27.05
C ASP A 978 -24.32 -17.35 -25.74
N GLY A 979 -22.99 -17.29 -25.79
CA GLY A 979 -22.15 -17.13 -24.60
C GLY A 979 -21.90 -18.44 -23.82
N ALA A 980 -22.31 -19.58 -24.36
CA ALA A 980 -22.18 -20.91 -23.73
C ALA A 980 -21.12 -21.79 -24.40
N HIS A 981 -20.21 -21.19 -25.16
CA HIS A 981 -19.19 -21.90 -25.93
C HIS A 981 -17.79 -21.41 -25.52
N ASN A 982 -16.85 -22.35 -25.45
CA ASN A 982 -15.44 -22.03 -25.27
C ASN A 982 -14.73 -22.09 -26.60
N VAL A 983 -13.65 -21.33 -26.74
CA VAL A 983 -12.73 -21.37 -27.86
C VAL A 983 -11.31 -21.51 -27.33
N GLU A 984 -10.52 -22.32 -28.01
CA GLU A 984 -9.09 -22.53 -27.76
C GLU A 984 -8.36 -22.43 -29.09
N VAL A 985 -7.21 -21.77 -29.12
CA VAL A 985 -6.31 -21.74 -30.27
C VAL A 985 -4.93 -22.24 -29.85
N LYS A 986 -4.38 -23.17 -30.63
CA LYS A 986 -3.03 -23.70 -30.43
C LYS A 986 -2.14 -23.43 -31.62
N GLY A 987 -0.95 -22.92 -31.38
CA GLY A 987 0.13 -22.90 -32.35
C GLY A 987 0.90 -24.22 -32.38
N ASP A 988 1.45 -24.57 -33.54
CA ASP A 988 2.39 -25.69 -33.70
C ASP A 988 3.71 -25.18 -34.29
N SER A 989 4.48 -24.45 -33.47
CA SER A 989 5.78 -23.91 -33.86
C SER A 989 6.86 -24.24 -32.82
N PRO A 990 8.04 -24.73 -33.24
CA PRO A 990 9.18 -24.91 -32.35
C PRO A 990 9.90 -23.60 -31.98
N ALA A 991 9.58 -22.49 -32.65
CA ALA A 991 10.05 -21.15 -32.31
C ALA A 991 9.00 -20.42 -31.45
N PRO A 992 9.40 -19.54 -30.50
CA PRO A 992 8.45 -18.78 -29.67
C PRO A 992 7.40 -18.04 -30.49
N TYR A 993 6.15 -18.09 -30.04
CA TYR A 993 5.01 -17.42 -30.65
C TYR A 993 4.01 -16.97 -29.58
N ASP A 994 3.07 -16.11 -29.97
CA ASP A 994 2.03 -15.52 -29.10
C ASP A 994 0.78 -15.26 -29.98
N LEU A 995 -0.38 -15.82 -29.58
CA LEU A 995 -1.63 -15.82 -30.35
C LEU A 995 -2.77 -15.15 -29.57
N ASP A 996 -3.19 -13.97 -29.98
CA ASP A 996 -4.38 -13.34 -29.38
C ASP A 996 -5.68 -13.75 -30.07
N LEU A 997 -6.79 -13.84 -29.32
CA LEU A 997 -8.14 -13.95 -29.86
C LEU A 997 -8.92 -12.64 -29.69
N TYR A 998 -9.53 -12.16 -30.76
CA TYR A 998 -10.47 -11.05 -30.75
C TYR A 998 -11.82 -11.50 -31.30
N PHE A 999 -12.90 -11.15 -30.59
CA PHE A 999 -14.25 -11.60 -30.90
C PHE A 999 -15.05 -10.47 -31.52
N TYR A 1000 -15.82 -10.78 -32.57
CA TYR A 1000 -16.65 -9.81 -33.29
C TYR A 1000 -18.05 -10.34 -33.55
N ASP A 1001 -19.04 -9.45 -33.48
CA ASP A 1001 -20.42 -9.77 -33.84
C ASP A 1001 -20.64 -9.85 -35.36
N ALA A 1002 -21.86 -10.22 -35.77
CA ALA A 1002 -22.23 -10.30 -37.18
C ALA A 1002 -22.14 -8.96 -37.94
N ALA A 1003 -22.10 -7.83 -37.23
CA ALA A 1003 -21.88 -6.49 -37.77
C ALA A 1003 -20.41 -6.04 -37.66
N CYS A 1004 -19.51 -6.98 -37.34
CA CYS A 1004 -18.07 -6.80 -37.20
C CYS A 1004 -17.70 -5.76 -36.13
N GLN A 1005 -18.52 -5.61 -35.08
CA GLN A 1005 -18.17 -4.83 -33.89
C GLN A 1005 -17.52 -5.73 -32.86
N PRO A 1006 -16.48 -5.26 -32.14
CA PRO A 1006 -15.82 -6.06 -31.12
C PRO A 1006 -16.79 -6.43 -30.00
N THR A 1007 -16.82 -7.70 -29.63
CA THR A 1007 -17.62 -8.26 -28.53
C THR A 1007 -16.76 -8.63 -27.32
N GLY A 1008 -15.45 -8.81 -27.51
CA GLY A 1008 -14.47 -9.07 -26.46
C GLY A 1008 -13.14 -9.54 -27.06
N SER A 1009 -12.24 -9.99 -26.19
CA SER A 1009 -10.97 -10.63 -26.57
C SER A 1009 -10.54 -11.63 -25.50
N ALA A 1010 -9.73 -12.60 -25.89
CA ALA A 1010 -8.92 -13.42 -25.01
C ALA A 1010 -7.48 -13.25 -25.48
N ALA A 1011 -6.73 -12.40 -24.78
CA ALA A 1011 -5.38 -12.00 -25.12
C ALA A 1011 -4.59 -12.02 -23.82
N SER A 1012 -3.63 -12.94 -23.72
CA SER A 1012 -2.76 -13.09 -22.55
C SER A 1012 -1.30 -13.08 -23.00
N SER A 1013 -0.37 -13.25 -22.05
CA SER A 1013 1.04 -13.44 -22.42
C SER A 1013 1.37 -14.88 -22.83
N SER A 1014 0.37 -15.77 -22.86
CA SER A 1014 0.51 -17.17 -23.26
C SER A 1014 0.78 -17.32 -24.75
N ALA A 1015 1.37 -18.46 -25.14
CA ALA A 1015 1.58 -18.75 -26.55
C ALA A 1015 0.28 -19.19 -27.25
N ASP A 1016 -0.55 -19.92 -26.51
CA ASP A 1016 -1.84 -20.48 -26.93
C ASP A 1016 -2.95 -19.85 -26.07
N GLU A 1017 -4.07 -19.52 -26.70
CA GLU A 1017 -5.11 -18.72 -26.06
C GLU A 1017 -6.40 -19.51 -25.96
N SER A 1018 -7.12 -19.31 -24.87
CA SER A 1018 -8.47 -19.85 -24.72
C SER A 1018 -9.36 -18.85 -24.00
N GLY A 1019 -10.67 -19.00 -24.20
CA GLY A 1019 -11.65 -18.20 -23.49
C GLY A 1019 -13.07 -18.57 -23.86
N THR A 1020 -14.02 -17.99 -23.13
CA THR A 1020 -15.44 -18.11 -23.45
C THR A 1020 -15.79 -17.17 -24.59
N LEU A 1021 -16.47 -17.65 -25.63
CA LEU A 1021 -16.99 -16.81 -26.70
C LEU A 1021 -18.03 -15.84 -26.12
N PRO A 1022 -17.85 -14.52 -26.22
CA PRO A 1022 -18.86 -13.57 -25.77
C PRO A 1022 -20.17 -13.76 -26.55
N SER A 1023 -21.30 -13.48 -25.92
CA SER A 1023 -22.57 -13.49 -26.64
C SER A 1023 -22.57 -12.49 -27.81
N GLY A 1024 -23.23 -12.87 -28.89
CA GLY A 1024 -23.26 -12.17 -30.17
C GLY A 1024 -22.07 -12.46 -31.08
N THR A 1025 -21.05 -13.19 -30.61
CA THR A 1025 -19.85 -13.50 -31.42
C THR A 1025 -20.21 -14.32 -32.64
N ARG A 1026 -19.69 -13.88 -33.79
CA ARG A 1026 -19.83 -14.52 -35.10
C ARG A 1026 -18.50 -14.79 -35.76
N TYR A 1027 -17.50 -13.95 -35.48
CA TYR A 1027 -16.16 -14.08 -36.03
C TYR A 1027 -15.15 -14.07 -34.89
N VAL A 1028 -14.17 -14.97 -34.98
CA VAL A 1028 -13.00 -15.01 -34.10
C VAL A 1028 -11.78 -14.67 -34.95
N LEU A 1029 -11.08 -13.59 -34.61
CA LEU A 1029 -9.80 -13.23 -35.20
C LEU A 1029 -8.69 -13.76 -34.29
N THR A 1030 -7.96 -14.77 -34.74
CA THR A 1030 -6.68 -15.18 -34.18
C THR A 1030 -5.58 -14.31 -34.75
N GLN A 1031 -4.92 -13.51 -33.92
CA GLN A 1031 -3.84 -12.62 -34.34
C GLN A 1031 -2.50 -13.19 -33.86
N LEU A 1032 -1.46 -13.14 -34.71
CA LEU A 1032 -0.10 -13.53 -34.30
C LEU A 1032 0.65 -12.28 -33.83
N TRP A 1033 0.92 -12.19 -32.54
CA TRP A 1033 1.66 -11.08 -31.93
C TRP A 1033 3.17 -11.27 -32.04
N LEU A 1034 3.64 -12.48 -31.76
CA LEU A 1034 5.04 -12.87 -31.85
C LEU A 1034 5.18 -14.13 -32.70
N GLY A 1035 6.26 -14.22 -33.48
CA GLY A 1035 6.57 -15.41 -34.29
C GLY A 1035 6.42 -15.19 -35.80
N ALA A 1036 6.60 -16.26 -36.57
CA ALA A 1036 6.43 -16.24 -38.01
C ALA A 1036 6.14 -17.65 -38.54
N ALA A 1037 5.26 -17.74 -39.54
CA ALA A 1037 4.81 -18.99 -40.16
C ALA A 1037 4.28 -20.02 -39.14
N VAL A 1038 3.47 -19.56 -38.17
CA VAL A 1038 2.91 -20.39 -37.10
C VAL A 1038 1.66 -21.10 -37.62
N PRO A 1039 1.66 -22.44 -37.75
CA PRO A 1039 0.44 -23.21 -37.97
C PRO A 1039 -0.45 -23.09 -36.74
N ILE A 1040 -1.74 -22.87 -36.94
CA ILE A 1040 -2.71 -22.75 -35.85
C ILE A 1040 -3.83 -23.78 -35.98
N THR A 1041 -4.37 -24.20 -34.85
CA THR A 1041 -5.62 -24.95 -34.74
C THR A 1041 -6.53 -24.23 -33.76
N LEU A 1042 -7.61 -23.64 -34.26
CA LEU A 1042 -8.68 -23.08 -33.44
C LEU A 1042 -9.77 -24.13 -33.27
N THR A 1043 -10.22 -24.34 -32.04
CA THR A 1043 -11.32 -25.23 -31.69
C THR A 1043 -12.32 -24.48 -30.82
N ALA A 1044 -13.55 -24.35 -31.29
CA ALA A 1044 -14.68 -23.87 -30.49
C ALA A 1044 -15.59 -25.05 -30.12
N THR A 1045 -15.96 -25.15 -28.84
CA THR A 1045 -16.75 -26.26 -28.29
C THR A 1045 -17.90 -25.75 -27.44
N ASP A 1046 -19.05 -26.41 -27.55
CA ASP A 1046 -20.14 -26.26 -26.58
C ASP A 1046 -19.68 -26.73 -25.19
N THR A 1047 -20.07 -25.98 -24.15
CA THR A 1047 -19.69 -26.28 -22.76
C THR A 1047 -20.62 -27.29 -22.06
N GLN A 1048 -21.68 -27.75 -22.74
CA GLN A 1048 -22.69 -28.68 -22.20
C GLN A 1048 -22.37 -30.17 -22.32
#